data_AF-A0A7C4UGE7-F1
#
_entry.id   AF-A0A7C4UGE7-F1
#
_cell.length_a   1.000
_cell.length_b   1.000
_cell.length_c   1.000
_cell.angle_alpha   90.00
_cell.angle_beta   90.00
_cell.angle_gamma   90.00
#
_symmetry.space_group_name_H-M   'P 1'
#
loop_
_entity.id
_entity.type
_entity.pdbx_description
1 polymer ?
#
loop_
_entity_poly.entity_id
_entity_poly.type
_entity_poly.pdbx_seq_one_letter_code
_entity_poly.pdbx_strand_id
1 'polypeptide(L)'
;MRAPTKIVRTKLLCETLEDRAVPATANLTNGVLTIFGSSGQDNIDISQSNGLLTVSGISQSYNASQIRAVVVDTGDDADTITVNPNVTIETFLFGGSGNDTIQGGSGRNHIYGGNGNDVLRGGSSSDEVFGGAGTNNVTGPSGATLVSGSANQTMTQSTISQRITELVNAERAKAGLPPLVVSFQLNAAADVQARNMVSMAPVVGLSAAMSHTLQGTFQPTLTSRANTVGYDYYALGENIAYGYNTAEEVMAAWMNSPGHRANILNPMFTQIGVSVQSYGTIKYFAQAFGFPQPGTTSAANPAPGSSTTPPPSSTTPPPSSSTPPPSTTTPTSGYGGGPSQAGKIYATGSDTGSTPTVTVYDAASGAVKFSFQAYNSTFRGGVRIAVGDVTGDGYQDVIVAPGRGMTPTVKIYDGVTGQLAGSFDAYTPLFQGGVNLAVGDVNGDGRDDVITGADAGGGPHVKVFDLASSQVLHSFFAYAGNFFGGVRVAAGDVNGDGRTDIVTSPGAGTSPLIRVFDGMNRQVIRAFEAYSSGWRGGVFVAAGDVNGDGRADIVTGAGAGGGPHIRVFNGTTTTEIYGFYGSVSSFVGGVKVAARDLDGDGKAEVLVGTGSGRRDCNVFRDGRFLTGFLAGDPANLNGLWVG
;
A
#
# COMPACT_ATOMS: atom_id res chain seq x y z
N MET A 1 -35.69 -60.76 22.18
CA MET A 1 -35.44 -59.33 21.85
C MET A 1 -33.99 -59.01 22.20
N ARG A 2 -33.09 -58.98 21.22
CA ARG A 2 -31.70 -58.50 21.39
C ARG A 2 -31.65 -57.05 20.89
N ALA A 3 -31.16 -56.14 21.72
CA ALA A 3 -30.98 -54.73 21.38
C ALA A 3 -29.95 -54.57 20.25
N PRO A 4 -30.12 -53.59 19.33
CA PRO A 4 -29.19 -53.40 18.24
C PRO A 4 -27.91 -52.72 18.73
N THR A 5 -26.78 -53.32 18.36
CA THR A 5 -25.41 -52.84 18.62
C THR A 5 -25.17 -51.50 17.93
N LYS A 6 -24.80 -50.48 18.69
CA LYS A 6 -24.46 -49.15 18.19
C LYS A 6 -23.11 -49.22 17.45
N ILE A 7 -23.14 -49.20 16.12
CA ILE A 7 -21.93 -49.07 15.29
C ILE A 7 -21.39 -47.65 15.50
N VAL A 8 -20.30 -47.52 16.24
CA VAL A 8 -19.53 -46.28 16.30
C VAL A 8 -18.72 -46.21 15.02
N ARG A 9 -19.20 -45.44 14.03
CA ARG A 9 -18.36 -45.05 12.89
C ARG A 9 -17.43 -43.95 13.38
N THR A 10 -16.16 -44.29 13.57
CA THR A 10 -15.09 -43.29 13.65
C THR A 10 -15.11 -42.53 12.34
N LYS A 11 -15.51 -41.26 12.39
CA LYS A 11 -15.36 -40.34 11.26
C LYS A 11 -13.84 -40.21 11.09
N LEU A 12 -13.25 -40.91 10.12
CA LEU A 12 -11.98 -40.46 9.57
C LEU A 12 -12.27 -39.07 9.01
N LEU A 13 -11.74 -38.04 9.65
CA LEU A 13 -11.52 -36.75 9.02
C LEU A 13 -10.47 -37.03 7.94
N CYS A 14 -10.95 -37.35 6.73
CA CYS A 14 -10.16 -37.14 5.54
C CYS A 14 -10.14 -35.62 5.37
N GLU A 15 -9.10 -34.98 5.92
CA GLU A 15 -8.77 -33.63 5.51
C GLU A 15 -8.52 -33.70 4.00
N THR A 16 -9.28 -32.94 3.23
CA THR A 16 -9.11 -32.86 1.78
C THR A 16 -7.71 -32.31 1.51
N LEU A 17 -6.77 -33.20 1.17
CA LEU A 17 -5.44 -32.86 0.67
C LEU A 17 -5.46 -32.15 -0.70
N GLU A 18 -6.64 -31.85 -1.26
CA GLU A 18 -6.84 -31.38 -2.64
C GLU A 18 -6.77 -29.86 -2.82
N ASP A 19 -6.66 -29.07 -1.75
CA ASP A 19 -6.49 -27.60 -1.85
C ASP A 19 -5.01 -27.16 -1.91
N ARG A 20 -4.06 -28.10 -1.98
CA ARG A 20 -2.63 -27.76 -2.09
C ARG A 20 -2.21 -27.60 -3.54
N ALA A 21 -1.90 -26.37 -3.93
CA ALA A 21 -1.36 -26.08 -5.24
C ALA A 21 0.08 -26.62 -5.37
N VAL A 22 0.43 -27.00 -6.59
CA VAL A 22 1.81 -27.33 -6.97
C VAL A 22 2.20 -26.44 -8.13
N PRO A 23 3.44 -25.94 -8.19
CA PRO A 23 3.89 -25.07 -9.27
C PRO A 23 3.69 -25.74 -10.64
N ALA A 24 3.12 -24.98 -11.58
CA ALA A 24 2.91 -25.47 -12.95
C ALA A 24 4.15 -25.26 -13.84
N THR A 25 5.07 -24.36 -13.44
CA THR A 25 6.25 -23.99 -14.24
C THR A 25 7.44 -23.66 -13.36
N ALA A 26 8.64 -23.96 -13.85
CA ALA A 26 9.89 -23.42 -13.31
C ALA A 26 10.79 -22.95 -14.45
N ASN A 27 11.51 -21.87 -14.19
CA ASN A 27 12.31 -21.18 -15.19
C ASN A 27 13.79 -21.30 -14.84
N LEU A 28 14.55 -22.01 -15.69
CA LEU A 28 16.01 -22.08 -15.57
C LEU A 28 16.64 -20.98 -16.43
N THR A 29 17.19 -19.95 -15.78
CA THR A 29 17.86 -18.83 -16.46
C THR A 29 19.24 -18.61 -15.84
N ASN A 30 20.28 -18.66 -16.67
CA ASN A 30 21.68 -18.49 -16.23
C ASN A 30 22.08 -19.38 -15.03
N GLY A 31 21.53 -20.60 -14.97
CA GLY A 31 21.80 -21.54 -13.88
C GLY A 31 21.04 -21.28 -12.58
N VAL A 32 20.11 -20.32 -12.55
CA VAL A 32 19.11 -20.18 -11.47
C VAL A 32 17.83 -20.88 -11.90
N LEU A 33 17.39 -21.90 -11.17
CA LEU A 33 16.05 -22.46 -11.33
C LEU A 33 15.09 -21.73 -10.40
N THR A 34 14.17 -20.95 -10.95
CA THR A 34 13.16 -20.21 -10.17
C THR A 34 11.82 -20.93 -10.21
N ILE A 35 11.22 -21.10 -9.04
CA ILE A 35 9.94 -21.76 -8.80
C ILE A 35 9.06 -20.77 -8.04
N PHE A 36 7.86 -20.53 -8.56
CA PHE A 36 6.87 -19.68 -7.93
C PHE A 36 5.67 -20.50 -7.47
N GLY A 37 5.23 -20.23 -6.26
CA GLY A 37 3.94 -20.68 -5.74
C GLY A 37 2.76 -19.93 -6.37
N SER A 38 1.57 -20.32 -5.94
CA SER A 38 0.31 -19.67 -6.29
C SER A 38 0.00 -18.56 -5.27
N SER A 39 -1.25 -18.10 -5.22
CA SER A 39 -1.69 -17.19 -4.15
C SER A 39 -2.45 -17.93 -3.04
N GLY A 40 -2.31 -19.24 -3.00
CA GLY A 40 -2.94 -20.13 -2.04
C GLY A 40 -1.95 -21.23 -1.65
N GLN A 41 -2.31 -21.99 -0.62
CA GLN A 41 -1.42 -22.98 0.00
C GLN A 41 -0.73 -23.90 -1.02
N ASP A 42 0.58 -23.86 -1.08
CA ASP A 42 1.42 -24.66 -1.97
C ASP A 42 2.12 -25.82 -1.24
N ASN A 43 2.40 -26.91 -1.98
CA ASN A 43 3.23 -28.01 -1.49
C ASN A 43 4.33 -28.39 -2.50
N ILE A 44 5.51 -27.82 -2.30
CA ILE A 44 6.65 -27.88 -3.22
C ILE A 44 7.68 -28.88 -2.70
N ASP A 45 7.81 -30.01 -3.39
CA ASP A 45 8.84 -31.01 -3.11
C ASP A 45 9.92 -30.96 -4.18
N ILE A 46 11.17 -30.75 -3.76
CA ILE A 46 12.34 -30.71 -4.64
C ILE A 46 13.23 -31.92 -4.36
N SER A 47 13.62 -32.64 -5.41
CA SER A 47 14.46 -33.83 -5.27
C SER A 47 15.55 -33.90 -6.33
N GLN A 48 16.69 -34.49 -5.99
CA GLN A 48 17.80 -34.68 -6.92
C GLN A 48 18.18 -36.16 -7.03
N SER A 49 18.04 -36.76 -8.21
CA SER A 49 18.40 -38.16 -8.45
C SER A 49 18.96 -38.37 -9.86
N ASN A 50 19.93 -39.27 -10.01
CA ASN A 50 20.55 -39.60 -11.31
C ASN A 50 21.06 -38.37 -12.10
N GLY A 51 21.54 -37.33 -11.41
CA GLY A 51 22.01 -36.08 -12.03
C GLY A 51 20.89 -35.14 -12.49
N LEU A 52 19.63 -35.46 -12.19
CA LEU A 52 18.47 -34.63 -12.50
C LEU A 52 17.85 -34.08 -11.22
N LEU A 53 17.37 -32.85 -11.29
CA LEU A 53 16.54 -32.21 -10.28
C LEU A 53 15.08 -32.19 -10.77
N THR A 54 14.16 -32.55 -9.89
CA THR A 54 12.71 -32.54 -10.13
C THR A 54 12.00 -31.72 -9.05
N VAL A 55 10.83 -31.19 -9.42
CA VAL A 55 9.97 -30.38 -8.56
C VAL A 55 8.54 -30.93 -8.66
N SER A 56 7.82 -31.06 -7.54
CA SER A 56 6.41 -31.48 -7.55
C SER A 56 5.58 -30.56 -8.45
N GLY A 57 4.61 -31.12 -9.18
CA GLY A 57 3.79 -30.38 -10.14
C GLY A 57 4.43 -30.07 -11.49
N ILE A 58 5.77 -30.11 -11.59
CA ILE A 58 6.50 -29.78 -12.81
C ILE A 58 6.92 -31.05 -13.53
N SER A 59 6.39 -31.25 -14.74
CA SER A 59 6.69 -32.44 -15.56
C SER A 59 8.12 -32.44 -16.13
N GLN A 60 8.77 -31.28 -16.19
CA GLN A 60 10.13 -31.14 -16.68
C GLN A 60 11.14 -31.46 -15.58
N SER A 61 12.11 -32.32 -15.90
CA SER A 61 13.33 -32.51 -15.09
C SER A 61 14.46 -31.61 -15.60
N TYR A 62 15.32 -31.18 -14.69
CA TYR A 62 16.43 -30.28 -15.01
C TYR A 62 17.76 -30.97 -14.73
N ASN A 63 18.77 -30.76 -15.58
CA ASN A 63 20.09 -31.31 -15.33
C ASN A 63 20.74 -30.56 -14.16
N ALA A 64 20.98 -31.26 -13.05
CA ALA A 64 21.50 -30.65 -11.83
C ALA A 64 22.87 -29.97 -12.05
N SER A 65 23.67 -30.45 -13.00
CA SER A 65 24.97 -29.82 -13.33
C SER A 65 24.83 -28.44 -13.98
N GLN A 66 23.65 -28.10 -14.51
CA GLN A 66 23.34 -26.79 -15.10
C GLN A 66 22.75 -25.83 -14.07
N ILE A 67 22.38 -26.30 -12.88
CA ILE A 67 21.75 -25.51 -11.83
C ILE A 67 22.80 -25.18 -10.78
N ARG A 68 23.01 -23.88 -10.57
CA ARG A 68 23.89 -23.35 -9.54
C ARG A 68 23.11 -22.99 -8.28
N ALA A 69 21.88 -22.50 -8.44
CA ALA A 69 20.99 -22.17 -7.34
C ALA A 69 19.54 -22.51 -7.68
N VAL A 70 18.76 -22.88 -6.66
CA VAL A 70 17.32 -23.01 -6.73
C VAL A 70 16.69 -21.91 -5.90
N VAL A 71 15.68 -21.25 -6.46
CA VAL A 71 14.94 -20.20 -5.78
C VAL A 71 13.47 -20.58 -5.75
N VAL A 72 12.89 -20.57 -4.56
CA VAL A 72 11.48 -20.89 -4.31
C VAL A 72 10.85 -19.70 -3.59
N ASP A 73 9.79 -19.16 -4.16
CA ASP A 73 9.01 -18.05 -3.60
C ASP A 73 7.54 -18.47 -3.64
N THR A 74 6.96 -18.82 -2.47
CA THR A 74 5.63 -19.44 -2.40
C THR A 74 4.50 -18.44 -2.31
N GLY A 75 4.73 -17.29 -1.66
CA GLY A 75 3.86 -16.12 -1.78
C GLY A 75 2.96 -15.93 -0.57
N ASP A 76 1.65 -16.12 -0.75
CA ASP A 76 0.63 -15.93 0.28
C ASP A 76 0.00 -17.28 0.66
N ASP A 77 -0.55 -17.36 1.87
CA ASP A 77 -1.10 -18.55 2.56
C ASP A 77 -0.04 -19.48 3.16
N ALA A 78 -0.50 -20.48 3.91
CA ALA A 78 0.38 -21.38 4.68
C ALA A 78 1.02 -22.43 3.78
N ASP A 79 2.27 -22.25 3.39
CA ASP A 79 2.92 -23.08 2.38
C ASP A 79 3.79 -24.19 2.97
N THR A 80 4.11 -25.19 2.15
CA THR A 80 5.06 -26.24 2.49
C THR A 80 6.13 -26.37 1.41
N ILE A 81 7.39 -26.22 1.80
CA ILE A 81 8.56 -26.44 0.94
C ILE A 81 9.41 -27.55 1.54
N THR A 82 9.58 -28.64 0.79
CA THR A 82 10.47 -29.75 1.16
C THR A 82 11.58 -29.89 0.14
N VAL A 83 12.79 -29.45 0.49
CA VAL A 83 14.00 -29.77 -0.27
C VAL A 83 14.56 -31.08 0.29
N ASN A 84 14.59 -32.13 -0.54
CA ASN A 84 15.07 -33.43 -0.09
C ASN A 84 16.56 -33.39 0.29
N PRO A 85 17.00 -34.20 1.28
CA PRO A 85 18.40 -34.23 1.69
C PRO A 85 19.40 -34.61 0.58
N ASN A 86 18.94 -35.23 -0.51
CA ASN A 86 19.80 -35.53 -1.66
C ASN A 86 20.08 -34.32 -2.57
N VAL A 87 19.37 -33.21 -2.37
CA VAL A 87 19.63 -31.94 -3.06
C VAL A 87 20.85 -31.28 -2.43
N THR A 88 21.90 -31.12 -3.23
CA THR A 88 23.18 -30.51 -2.81
C THR A 88 23.38 -29.10 -3.39
N ILE A 89 22.48 -28.68 -4.26
CA ILE A 89 22.46 -27.35 -4.86
C ILE A 89 22.06 -26.32 -3.80
N GLU A 90 22.64 -25.13 -3.89
CA GLU A 90 22.32 -24.00 -3.01
C GLU A 90 20.86 -23.56 -3.22
N THR A 91 20.13 -23.29 -2.13
CA THR A 91 18.72 -22.91 -2.21
C THR A 91 18.41 -21.59 -1.52
N PHE A 92 17.48 -20.84 -2.09
CA PHE A 92 16.86 -19.65 -1.50
C PHE A 92 15.37 -19.93 -1.39
N LEU A 93 14.88 -20.08 -0.16
CA LEU A 93 13.52 -20.53 0.14
C LEU A 93 12.79 -19.39 0.87
N PHE A 94 11.73 -18.86 0.27
CA PHE A 94 10.89 -17.81 0.83
C PHE A 94 9.47 -18.36 1.03
N GLY A 95 9.02 -18.43 2.29
CA GLY A 95 7.65 -18.83 2.65
C GLY A 95 6.64 -17.71 2.37
N GLY A 96 6.98 -16.48 2.75
CA GLY A 96 6.16 -15.32 2.42
C GLY A 96 5.18 -14.98 3.54
N SER A 97 3.87 -14.93 3.26
CA SER A 97 2.84 -14.64 4.27
C SER A 97 2.02 -15.87 4.58
N GLY A 98 2.02 -16.34 5.82
CA GLY A 98 1.33 -17.57 6.19
C GLY A 98 2.03 -18.26 7.34
N ASN A 99 1.50 -19.40 7.79
CA ASN A 99 2.22 -20.25 8.74
C ASN A 99 2.93 -21.35 7.95
N ASP A 100 4.18 -21.11 7.57
CA ASP A 100 4.86 -21.92 6.57
C ASP A 100 5.64 -23.06 7.20
N THR A 101 5.83 -24.13 6.43
CA THR A 101 6.72 -25.25 6.79
C THR A 101 7.80 -25.41 5.75
N ILE A 102 9.05 -25.07 6.11
CA ILE A 102 10.18 -25.10 5.18
C ILE A 102 11.29 -26.02 5.68
N GLN A 103 11.72 -26.94 4.82
CA GLN A 103 12.86 -27.81 5.05
C GLN A 103 13.91 -27.65 3.94
N GLY A 104 15.14 -27.32 4.35
CA GLY A 104 16.31 -27.26 3.47
C GLY A 104 16.91 -28.64 3.13
N GLY A 105 17.68 -28.69 2.04
CA GLY A 105 18.43 -29.87 1.60
C GLY A 105 19.83 -29.95 2.20
N SER A 106 20.68 -30.83 1.68
CA SER A 106 22.10 -30.91 2.14
C SER A 106 22.99 -29.81 1.56
N GLY A 107 22.56 -29.12 0.51
CA GLY A 107 23.20 -27.90 0.03
C GLY A 107 23.12 -26.78 1.06
N ARG A 108 23.83 -25.67 0.82
CA ARG A 108 23.64 -24.46 1.62
C ARG A 108 22.23 -23.92 1.35
N ASN A 109 21.45 -23.69 2.40
CA ASN A 109 20.10 -23.15 2.28
C ASN A 109 20.01 -21.77 2.95
N HIS A 110 19.40 -20.83 2.26
CA HIS A 110 18.97 -19.54 2.79
C HIS A 110 17.45 -19.57 2.91
N ILE A 111 16.97 -19.76 4.13
CA ILE A 111 15.56 -19.97 4.44
C ILE A 111 15.00 -18.72 5.11
N TYR A 112 13.88 -18.21 4.59
CA TYR A 112 13.16 -17.06 5.09
C TYR A 112 11.70 -17.47 5.28
N GLY A 113 11.25 -17.61 6.54
CA GLY A 113 9.86 -17.94 6.86
C GLY A 113 8.94 -16.84 6.39
N GLY A 114 9.04 -15.66 7.02
CA GLY A 114 8.35 -14.46 6.57
C GLY A 114 7.36 -13.99 7.62
N ASN A 115 6.12 -13.73 7.25
CA ASN A 115 5.08 -13.30 8.18
C ASN A 115 4.25 -14.50 8.64
N GLY A 116 4.29 -14.84 9.92
CA GLY A 116 3.38 -15.83 10.52
C GLY A 116 4.11 -16.69 11.54
N ASN A 117 3.54 -17.84 11.90
CA ASN A 117 4.17 -18.77 12.83
C ASN A 117 4.73 -19.96 12.05
N ASP A 118 6.02 -19.90 11.73
CA ASP A 118 6.63 -20.83 10.79
C ASP A 118 7.35 -21.99 11.49
N VAL A 119 7.50 -23.09 10.75
CA VAL A 119 8.31 -24.26 11.13
C VAL A 119 9.44 -24.41 10.12
N LEU A 120 10.65 -24.05 10.53
CA LEU A 120 11.81 -23.97 9.65
C LEU A 120 12.89 -24.96 10.06
N ARG A 121 13.42 -25.72 9.11
CA ARG A 121 14.49 -26.69 9.33
C ARG A 121 15.64 -26.49 8.35
N GLY A 122 16.80 -26.09 8.86
CA GLY A 122 18.06 -26.19 8.14
C GLY A 122 18.41 -27.66 7.88
N GLY A 123 18.84 -27.97 6.66
CA GLY A 123 19.27 -29.30 6.23
C GLY A 123 20.79 -29.52 6.29
N SER A 124 21.59 -28.46 6.34
CA SER A 124 23.06 -28.48 6.37
C SER A 124 23.64 -27.60 7.48
N SER A 125 24.92 -27.80 7.83
CA SER A 125 25.61 -26.99 8.84
C SER A 125 26.03 -25.60 8.35
N SER A 126 25.80 -25.25 7.08
CA SER A 126 26.13 -23.94 6.53
C SER A 126 24.91 -23.10 6.21
N ASP A 127 23.74 -23.50 6.71
CA ASP A 127 22.47 -22.85 6.41
C ASP A 127 22.30 -21.54 7.17
N GLU A 128 21.55 -20.63 6.57
CA GLU A 128 21.06 -19.41 7.18
C GLU A 128 19.54 -19.48 7.22
N VAL A 129 18.96 -19.50 8.41
CA VAL A 129 17.52 -19.69 8.59
C VAL A 129 16.96 -18.53 9.40
N PHE A 130 16.10 -17.73 8.77
CA PHE A 130 15.44 -16.58 9.36
C PHE A 130 13.95 -16.85 9.50
N GLY A 131 13.49 -16.94 10.74
CA GLY A 131 12.07 -17.12 11.11
C GLY A 131 11.17 -16.06 10.51
N GLY A 132 11.55 -14.80 10.64
CA GLY A 132 10.70 -13.68 10.26
C GLY A 132 9.84 -13.16 11.40
N ALA A 133 8.69 -12.55 11.11
CA ALA A 133 7.75 -12.12 12.14
C ALA A 133 7.07 -13.34 12.79
N GLY A 134 6.36 -13.15 13.90
CA GLY A 134 5.61 -14.21 14.59
C GLY A 134 6.45 -15.22 15.39
N THR A 135 5.77 -16.23 15.93
CA THR A 135 6.38 -17.25 16.80
C THR A 135 6.83 -18.44 15.98
N ASN A 136 8.14 -18.51 15.74
CA ASN A 136 8.75 -19.46 14.81
C ASN A 136 9.45 -20.63 15.52
N ASN A 137 9.29 -21.84 14.99
CA ASN A 137 10.05 -23.03 15.38
C ASN A 137 11.18 -23.28 14.40
N VAL A 138 12.38 -22.81 14.73
CA VAL A 138 13.57 -22.91 13.88
C VAL A 138 14.53 -23.96 14.43
N THR A 139 14.89 -24.94 13.59
CA THR A 139 15.84 -26.01 13.93
C THR A 139 16.85 -26.23 12.82
N GLY A 140 17.98 -26.86 13.12
CA GLY A 140 19.02 -27.16 12.15
C GLY A 140 20.24 -27.82 12.82
N PRO A 141 21.17 -28.39 12.06
CA PRO A 141 22.36 -29.03 12.60
C PRO A 141 23.33 -28.03 13.22
N SER A 142 24.28 -28.54 14.03
CA SER A 142 25.35 -27.74 14.61
C SER A 142 26.15 -27.01 13.52
N GLY A 143 26.25 -25.68 13.62
CA GLY A 143 26.92 -24.81 12.65
C GLY A 143 25.98 -23.96 11.79
N ALA A 144 24.70 -24.37 11.65
CA ALA A 144 23.72 -23.54 10.97
C ALA A 144 23.49 -22.22 11.74
N THR A 145 23.37 -21.13 11.00
CA THR A 145 22.99 -19.82 11.56
C THR A 145 21.47 -19.78 11.63
N LEU A 146 20.94 -20.16 12.80
CA LEU A 146 19.51 -20.22 13.05
C LEU A 146 19.06 -18.96 13.78
N VAL A 147 18.09 -18.28 13.20
CA VAL A 147 17.55 -17.02 13.71
C VAL A 147 16.03 -17.17 13.82
N SER A 148 15.55 -17.53 15.00
CA SER A 148 14.11 -17.49 15.29
C SER A 148 13.65 -16.03 15.39
N GLY A 149 12.58 -15.70 14.69
CA GLY A 149 11.96 -14.39 14.60
C GLY A 149 11.77 -13.64 15.92
N SER A 150 12.77 -12.87 16.35
CA SER A 150 12.63 -11.95 17.48
C SER A 150 13.00 -10.53 17.02
N ALA A 151 12.19 -9.56 17.44
CA ALA A 151 12.43 -8.12 17.34
C ALA A 151 13.70 -7.61 18.05
N ASN A 152 14.58 -8.52 18.50
CA ASN A 152 15.84 -8.26 19.20
C ASN A 152 17.07 -8.76 18.41
N GLN A 153 16.94 -9.04 17.12
CA GLN A 153 18.09 -9.41 16.29
C GLN A 153 19.11 -8.26 16.25
N THR A 154 20.36 -8.56 16.64
CA THR A 154 21.44 -7.57 16.69
C THR A 154 22.63 -7.97 15.82
N MET A 155 22.81 -7.30 14.66
CA MET A 155 24.03 -7.41 13.85
C MET A 155 24.91 -6.17 13.99
N THR A 156 26.13 -6.37 14.48
CA THR A 156 27.14 -5.30 14.61
C THR A 156 27.77 -4.99 13.26
N GLN A 157 28.03 -3.70 12.98
CA GLN A 157 28.65 -3.27 11.74
C GLN A 157 30.13 -3.69 11.64
N SER A 158 30.56 -4.08 10.44
CA SER A 158 31.98 -4.19 10.09
C SER A 158 32.68 -2.82 10.13
N THR A 159 34.01 -2.78 10.14
CA THR A 159 34.77 -1.51 10.10
C THR A 159 34.42 -0.66 8.87
N ILE A 160 34.22 -1.28 7.70
CA ILE A 160 33.82 -0.56 6.48
C ILE A 160 32.39 -0.04 6.62
N SER A 161 31.47 -0.85 7.15
CA SER A 161 30.08 -0.44 7.40
C SER A 161 29.99 0.75 8.37
N GLN A 162 30.77 0.72 9.46
CA GLN A 162 30.87 1.82 10.42
C GLN A 162 31.34 3.10 9.76
N ARG A 163 32.41 2.99 8.97
CA ARG A 163 32.98 4.13 8.24
C ARG A 163 31.98 4.73 7.24
N ILE A 164 31.19 3.90 6.55
CA ILE A 164 30.11 4.37 5.67
C ILE A 164 29.07 5.17 6.45
N THR A 165 28.63 4.67 7.61
CA THR A 165 27.65 5.39 8.45
C THR A 165 28.18 6.76 8.90
N GLU A 166 29.46 6.84 9.30
CA GLU A 166 30.09 8.13 9.64
C GLU A 166 30.04 9.12 8.47
N LEU A 167 30.39 8.66 7.26
CA LEU A 167 30.39 9.49 6.07
C LEU A 167 28.98 9.93 5.67
N VAL A 168 27.97 9.07 5.80
CA VAL A 168 26.56 9.43 5.63
C VAL A 168 26.17 10.57 6.56
N ASN A 169 26.51 10.45 7.84
CA ASN A 169 26.19 11.49 8.82
C ASN A 169 26.97 12.79 8.60
N ALA A 170 28.19 12.72 8.06
CA ALA A 170 28.93 13.90 7.64
C ALA A 170 28.25 14.64 6.46
N GLU A 171 27.71 13.92 5.48
CA GLU A 171 26.95 14.53 4.37
C GLU A 171 25.62 15.12 4.85
N ARG A 172 24.92 14.45 5.77
CA ARG A 172 23.69 14.97 6.40
C ARG A 172 23.96 16.25 7.20
N ALA A 173 25.07 16.30 7.94
CA ALA A 173 25.47 17.51 8.67
C ALA A 173 25.71 18.70 7.73
N LYS A 174 26.34 18.49 6.56
CA LYS A 174 26.50 19.55 5.54
C LYS A 174 25.16 20.06 5.01
N ALA A 175 24.14 19.21 4.98
CA ALA A 175 22.78 19.55 4.57
C ALA A 175 21.91 20.09 5.72
N GLY A 176 22.45 20.27 6.93
CA GLY A 176 21.69 20.73 8.09
C GLY A 176 20.72 19.71 8.69
N LEU A 177 20.92 18.41 8.40
CA LEU A 177 20.06 17.32 8.87
C LEU A 177 20.65 16.62 10.10
N PRO A 178 19.80 16.07 10.99
CA PRO A 178 20.27 15.27 12.12
C PRO A 178 20.96 13.97 11.66
N PRO A 179 21.93 13.46 12.44
CA PRO A 179 22.60 12.20 12.13
C PRO A 179 21.62 11.03 12.25
N LEU A 180 21.78 10.04 11.37
CA LEU A 180 21.10 8.75 11.46
C LEU A 180 21.73 7.89 12.56
N VAL A 181 20.87 7.22 13.31
CA VAL A 181 21.27 6.26 14.34
C VAL A 181 21.41 4.87 13.73
N VAL A 182 22.45 4.13 14.10
CA VAL A 182 22.60 2.75 13.63
C VAL A 182 21.52 1.87 14.25
N SER A 183 20.80 1.14 13.40
CA SER A 183 19.86 0.10 13.80
C SER A 183 20.46 -1.27 13.52
N PHE A 184 20.52 -2.12 14.55
CA PHE A 184 21.03 -3.47 14.38
C PHE A 184 20.13 -4.36 13.51
N GLN A 185 18.82 -4.08 13.49
CA GLN A 185 17.87 -4.79 12.63
C GLN A 185 18.05 -4.36 11.18
N LEU A 186 18.18 -3.05 10.91
CA LEU A 186 18.50 -2.59 9.56
C LEU A 186 19.87 -3.10 9.08
N ASN A 187 20.84 -3.28 9.97
CA ASN A 187 22.11 -3.95 9.60
C ASN A 187 21.85 -5.39 9.15
N ALA A 188 21.00 -6.14 9.86
CA ALA A 188 20.64 -7.50 9.48
C ALA A 188 19.90 -7.52 8.13
N ALA A 189 18.97 -6.59 7.89
CA ALA A 189 18.27 -6.47 6.60
C ALA A 189 19.24 -6.14 5.44
N ALA A 190 20.19 -5.24 5.67
CA ALA A 190 21.24 -4.92 4.71
C ALA A 190 22.18 -6.12 4.50
N ASP A 191 22.45 -6.91 5.54
CA ASP A 191 23.30 -8.10 5.47
C ASP A 191 22.71 -9.20 4.61
N VAL A 192 21.41 -9.49 4.81
CA VAL A 192 20.66 -10.39 3.93
C VAL A 192 20.82 -9.98 2.47
N GLN A 193 20.67 -8.68 2.17
CA GLN A 193 20.82 -8.22 0.79
C GLN A 193 22.25 -8.33 0.26
N ALA A 194 23.24 -7.94 1.04
CA ALA A 194 24.64 -8.03 0.62
C ALA A 194 25.07 -9.49 0.36
N ARG A 195 24.58 -10.44 1.16
CA ARG A 195 24.80 -11.88 0.95
C ARG A 195 24.11 -12.40 -0.30
N ASN A 196 22.85 -12.00 -0.53
CA ASN A 196 22.11 -12.35 -1.75
C ASN A 196 22.86 -11.89 -3.00
N MET A 197 23.43 -10.69 -2.99
CA MET A 197 24.23 -10.21 -4.12
C MET A 197 25.54 -11.01 -4.28
N VAL A 198 26.22 -11.37 -3.18
CA VAL A 198 27.43 -12.20 -3.23
C VAL A 198 27.15 -13.62 -3.71
N SER A 199 26.06 -14.24 -3.28
CA SER A 199 25.69 -15.60 -3.70
C SER A 199 25.25 -15.65 -5.16
N MET A 200 24.64 -14.58 -5.68
CA MET A 200 24.26 -14.48 -7.09
C MET A 200 25.40 -14.06 -8.01
N ALA A 201 26.44 -13.40 -7.51
CA ALA A 201 27.61 -13.00 -8.29
C ALA A 201 28.21 -14.13 -9.16
N PRO A 202 28.47 -15.36 -8.66
CA PRO A 202 28.95 -16.47 -9.48
C PRO A 202 27.90 -17.03 -10.44
N VAL A 203 26.61 -16.76 -10.24
CA VAL A 203 25.53 -17.35 -11.02
C VAL A 203 25.18 -16.45 -12.21
N VAL A 204 25.01 -15.16 -11.96
CA VAL A 204 24.42 -14.23 -12.93
C VAL A 204 25.41 -13.19 -13.44
N GLY A 205 26.63 -13.20 -12.87
CA GLY A 205 27.68 -12.25 -13.17
C GLY A 205 27.71 -11.09 -12.18
N LEU A 206 28.90 -10.50 -12.02
CA LEU A 206 29.18 -9.56 -10.93
C LEU A 206 28.23 -8.34 -10.94
N SER A 207 28.01 -7.73 -12.10
CA SER A 207 27.14 -6.55 -12.21
C SER A 207 25.66 -6.87 -12.08
N ALA A 208 25.21 -7.99 -12.65
CA ALA A 208 23.80 -8.36 -12.65
C ALA A 208 23.33 -8.81 -11.27
N ALA A 209 24.25 -9.29 -10.44
CA ALA A 209 23.96 -9.64 -9.05
C ALA A 209 23.66 -8.40 -8.18
N MET A 210 24.06 -7.19 -8.59
CA MET A 210 23.65 -5.95 -7.92
C MET A 210 22.20 -5.64 -8.29
N SER A 211 21.28 -6.13 -7.48
CA SER A 211 19.83 -6.02 -7.66
C SER A 211 19.17 -5.74 -6.31
N HIS A 212 18.00 -5.10 -6.33
CA HIS A 212 17.18 -4.85 -5.13
C HIS A 212 16.33 -6.06 -4.70
N THR A 213 16.16 -7.03 -5.60
CA THR A 213 15.52 -8.33 -5.38
C THR A 213 16.45 -9.46 -5.85
N LEU A 214 16.13 -10.71 -5.56
CA LEU A 214 16.87 -11.85 -6.10
C LEU A 214 16.56 -12.04 -7.60
N GLN A 215 17.50 -12.59 -8.37
CA GLN A 215 17.29 -12.75 -9.81
C GLN A 215 16.11 -13.68 -10.08
N GLY A 216 15.20 -13.20 -10.92
CA GLY A 216 14.06 -13.98 -11.39
C GLY A 216 12.90 -13.99 -10.40
N THR A 217 13.02 -13.29 -9.25
CA THR A 217 11.98 -13.21 -8.22
C THR A 217 11.52 -11.77 -7.95
N PHE A 218 10.42 -11.66 -7.21
CA PHE A 218 10.01 -10.41 -6.58
C PHE A 218 10.57 -10.27 -5.16
N GLN A 219 11.25 -11.28 -4.62
CA GLN A 219 11.72 -11.33 -3.22
C GLN A 219 13.22 -11.71 -3.07
N PRO A 220 13.88 -11.34 -1.97
CA PRO A 220 13.34 -10.50 -0.91
C PRO A 220 13.46 -9.03 -1.32
N THR A 221 12.36 -8.27 -1.22
CA THR A 221 12.38 -6.81 -1.27
C THR A 221 12.94 -6.22 0.02
N LEU A 222 13.28 -4.93 0.04
CA LEU A 222 13.64 -4.23 1.27
C LEU A 222 12.57 -4.38 2.36
N THR A 223 11.29 -4.34 1.98
CA THR A 223 10.15 -4.54 2.87
C THR A 223 10.14 -5.93 3.48
N SER A 224 10.27 -6.99 2.67
CA SER A 224 10.29 -8.34 3.24
C SER A 224 11.50 -8.55 4.13
N ARG A 225 12.68 -8.04 3.77
CA ARG A 225 13.86 -8.10 4.64
C ARG A 225 13.65 -7.38 5.96
N ALA A 226 13.06 -6.18 5.94
CA ALA A 226 12.76 -5.42 7.15
C ALA A 226 11.77 -6.17 8.06
N ASN A 227 10.70 -6.74 7.48
CA ASN A 227 9.75 -7.56 8.22
C ASN A 227 10.43 -8.82 8.79
N THR A 228 11.31 -9.47 8.01
CA THR A 228 12.04 -10.67 8.41
C THR A 228 12.92 -10.44 9.64
N VAL A 229 13.55 -9.27 9.73
CA VAL A 229 14.40 -8.90 10.89
C VAL A 229 13.62 -8.22 12.02
N GLY A 230 12.29 -8.19 11.90
CA GLY A 230 11.38 -7.59 12.88
C GLY A 230 11.53 -6.08 13.01
N TYR A 231 12.03 -5.40 11.96
CA TYR A 231 12.12 -3.95 11.94
C TYR A 231 10.75 -3.39 11.58
N ASP A 232 10.10 -2.72 12.52
CA ASP A 232 8.83 -2.04 12.31
C ASP A 232 9.07 -0.59 11.89
N TYR A 233 8.43 -0.15 10.80
CA TYR A 233 8.74 1.13 10.16
C TYR A 233 7.53 1.85 9.61
N TYR A 234 7.63 3.17 9.54
CA TYR A 234 6.76 4.03 8.73
C TYR A 234 7.34 4.28 7.34
N ALA A 235 8.67 4.29 7.23
CA ALA A 235 9.38 4.51 5.97
C ALA A 235 10.64 3.65 5.90
N LEU A 236 10.94 3.19 4.68
CA LEU A 236 12.17 2.50 4.35
C LEU A 236 12.78 3.09 3.08
N GLY A 237 14.11 3.00 2.98
CA GLY A 237 14.85 3.31 1.76
C GLY A 237 16.05 2.38 1.63
N GLU A 238 16.56 2.20 0.41
CA GLU A 238 17.74 1.38 0.19
C GLU A 238 18.67 1.98 -0.85
N ASN A 239 19.97 1.86 -0.58
CA ASN A 239 21.02 2.02 -1.58
C ASN A 239 21.83 0.74 -1.68
N ILE A 240 22.18 0.34 -2.90
CA ILE A 240 23.08 -0.78 -3.16
C ILE A 240 24.24 -0.32 -4.04
N ALA A 241 25.36 -1.02 -3.95
CA ALA A 241 26.53 -0.80 -4.79
C ALA A 241 27.39 -2.06 -4.84
N TYR A 242 28.26 -2.14 -5.84
CA TYR A 242 29.27 -3.19 -5.92
C TYR A 242 30.56 -2.67 -6.57
N GLY A 243 31.67 -3.37 -6.36
CA GLY A 243 32.94 -3.13 -7.06
C GLY A 243 33.81 -2.02 -6.46
N TYR A 244 33.40 -1.38 -5.36
CA TYR A 244 34.21 -0.41 -4.63
C TYR A 244 35.05 -1.09 -3.54
N ASN A 245 36.22 -0.52 -3.23
CA ASN A 245 37.14 -1.11 -2.28
C ASN A 245 37.05 -0.47 -0.89
N THR A 246 36.70 0.81 -0.84
CA THR A 246 36.69 1.62 0.39
C THR A 246 35.32 2.26 0.64
N ALA A 247 35.10 2.69 1.88
CA ALA A 247 33.89 3.42 2.27
C ALA A 247 33.79 4.77 1.55
N GLU A 248 34.92 5.45 1.36
CA GLU A 248 35.02 6.74 0.69
C GLU A 248 34.63 6.65 -0.79
N GLU A 249 35.10 5.61 -1.50
CA GLU A 249 34.78 5.39 -2.91
C GLU A 249 33.28 5.15 -3.12
N VAL A 250 32.68 4.24 -2.35
CA VAL A 250 31.25 3.94 -2.48
C VAL A 250 30.38 5.13 -2.05
N MET A 251 30.78 5.86 -1.01
CA MET A 251 30.06 7.06 -0.57
C MET A 251 30.07 8.15 -1.64
N ALA A 252 31.21 8.41 -2.27
CA ALA A 252 31.31 9.36 -3.37
C ALA A 252 30.40 8.97 -4.55
N ALA A 253 30.36 7.67 -4.88
CA ALA A 253 29.48 7.16 -5.93
C ALA A 253 27.99 7.34 -5.57
N TRP A 254 27.58 7.03 -4.34
CA TRP A 254 26.21 7.24 -3.89
C TRP A 254 25.82 8.72 -3.88
N MET A 255 26.69 9.62 -3.44
CA MET A 255 26.40 11.06 -3.47
C MET A 255 26.34 11.63 -4.88
N ASN A 256 27.01 11.03 -5.87
CA ASN A 256 26.90 11.42 -7.26
C ASN A 256 25.61 10.92 -7.93
N SER A 257 24.99 9.85 -7.42
CA SER A 257 23.71 9.32 -7.91
C SER A 257 22.53 10.10 -7.30
N PRO A 258 21.63 10.71 -8.10
CA PRO A 258 20.47 11.42 -7.57
C PRO A 258 19.57 10.57 -6.66
N GLY A 259 19.33 9.31 -7.03
CA GLY A 259 18.49 8.40 -6.25
C GLY A 259 19.12 8.00 -4.91
N HIS A 260 20.40 7.63 -4.93
CA HIS A 260 21.09 7.23 -3.70
C HIS A 260 21.31 8.41 -2.74
N ARG A 261 21.65 9.58 -3.29
CA ARG A 261 21.75 10.84 -2.55
C ARG A 261 20.42 11.24 -1.93
N ALA A 262 19.30 11.05 -2.63
CA ALA A 262 17.97 11.35 -2.10
C ALA A 262 17.66 10.51 -0.86
N ASN A 263 18.03 9.22 -0.84
CA ASN A 263 17.88 8.39 0.36
C ASN A 263 18.77 8.86 1.51
N ILE A 264 20.05 9.14 1.24
CA ILE A 264 21.02 9.60 2.26
C ILE A 264 20.56 10.91 2.93
N LEU A 265 20.01 11.84 2.14
CA LEU A 265 19.57 13.17 2.57
C LEU A 265 18.08 13.25 2.87
N ASN A 266 17.36 12.13 2.94
CA ASN A 266 15.94 12.16 3.26
C ASN A 266 15.76 12.56 4.73
N PRO A 267 15.04 13.67 5.03
CA PRO A 267 14.82 14.11 6.41
C PRO A 267 13.92 13.16 7.21
N MET A 268 13.11 12.31 6.55
CA MET A 268 12.25 11.35 7.24
C MET A 268 13.03 10.20 7.89
N PHE A 269 14.18 9.82 7.34
CA PHE A 269 14.96 8.72 7.92
C PHE A 269 15.67 9.17 9.18
N THR A 270 15.56 8.34 10.22
CA THR A 270 16.21 8.55 11.52
C THR A 270 17.18 7.41 11.86
N GLN A 271 17.07 6.27 11.18
CA GLN A 271 17.92 5.11 11.38
C GLN A 271 18.56 4.61 10.08
N ILE A 272 19.70 3.94 10.21
CA ILE A 272 20.43 3.32 9.11
C ILE A 272 20.99 1.95 9.53
N GLY A 273 21.02 1.02 8.60
CA GLY A 273 21.82 -0.18 8.63
C GLY A 273 22.71 -0.28 7.41
N VAL A 274 23.91 -0.84 7.57
CA VAL A 274 24.90 -0.97 6.49
C VAL A 274 25.58 -2.32 6.58
N SER A 275 25.55 -3.08 5.49
CA SER A 275 26.35 -4.30 5.36
C SER A 275 27.20 -4.29 4.09
N VAL A 276 28.34 -4.98 4.20
CA VAL A 276 29.30 -5.17 3.12
C VAL A 276 29.73 -6.63 3.12
N GLN A 277 29.53 -7.31 1.99
CA GLN A 277 29.91 -8.71 1.79
C GLN A 277 30.85 -8.84 0.59
N SER A 278 31.73 -9.85 0.61
CA SER A 278 32.78 -9.99 -0.40
C SER A 278 32.64 -11.29 -1.19
N TYR A 279 32.74 -11.19 -2.52
CA TYR A 279 32.97 -12.31 -3.43
C TYR A 279 34.39 -12.21 -3.99
N GLY A 280 35.32 -12.99 -3.43
CA GLY A 280 36.74 -12.82 -3.72
C GLY A 280 37.24 -11.44 -3.29
N THR A 281 37.74 -10.63 -4.24
CA THR A 281 38.16 -9.24 -3.99
C THR A 281 37.06 -8.21 -4.22
N ILE A 282 35.93 -8.61 -4.80
CA ILE A 282 34.81 -7.72 -5.13
C ILE A 282 33.89 -7.60 -3.91
N LYS A 283 33.55 -6.37 -3.54
CA LYS A 283 32.61 -6.08 -2.45
C LYS A 283 31.24 -5.67 -2.97
N TYR A 284 30.20 -6.11 -2.29
CA TYR A 284 28.82 -5.68 -2.45
C TYR A 284 28.38 -4.96 -1.18
N PHE A 285 27.69 -3.83 -1.36
CA PHE A 285 27.31 -2.91 -0.31
C PHE A 285 25.79 -2.73 -0.33
N ALA A 286 25.19 -2.71 0.85
CA ALA A 286 23.79 -2.36 1.03
C ALA A 286 23.66 -1.37 2.20
N GLN A 287 22.87 -0.31 1.99
CA GLN A 287 22.35 0.57 3.04
C GLN A 287 20.85 0.40 3.11
N ALA A 288 20.33 0.13 4.30
CA ALA A 288 18.91 0.18 4.59
C ALA A 288 18.65 1.39 5.49
N PHE A 289 17.73 2.26 5.10
CA PHE A 289 17.30 3.43 5.86
C PHE A 289 15.93 3.17 6.45
N GLY A 290 15.66 3.74 7.61
CA GLY A 290 14.36 3.57 8.23
C GLY A 290 13.91 4.75 9.09
N PHE A 291 12.59 4.88 9.20
CA PHE A 291 11.92 5.63 10.25
C PHE A 291 11.10 4.62 11.08
N PRO A 292 11.57 4.26 12.30
CA PRO A 292 10.95 3.19 13.09
C PRO A 292 9.59 3.62 13.66
N GLN A 293 8.68 2.67 13.86
CA GLN A 293 7.43 2.90 14.59
C GLN A 293 7.68 3.03 16.12
N PRO A 294 6.89 3.81 16.89
CA PRO A 294 7.08 4.00 18.32
C PRO A 294 6.72 2.73 19.10
N GLY A 295 7.49 2.43 20.15
CA GLY A 295 7.16 1.35 21.10
C GLY A 295 7.72 -0.03 20.78
N THR A 296 8.54 -0.17 19.73
CA THR A 296 9.16 -1.44 19.33
C THR A 296 10.61 -1.52 19.82
N THR A 297 11.13 -2.73 20.05
CA THR A 297 12.51 -3.00 20.51
C THR A 297 13.57 -2.72 19.43
N SER A 298 13.36 -1.71 18.59
CA SER A 298 14.34 -1.23 17.61
C SER A 298 15.56 -0.67 18.34
N ALA A 299 16.48 -1.55 18.71
CA ALA A 299 17.64 -1.26 19.53
C ALA A 299 18.56 -0.27 18.79
N ALA A 300 18.35 1.01 19.06
CA ALA A 300 19.31 2.08 18.79
C ALA A 300 20.46 1.97 19.79
N ASN A 301 21.69 2.20 19.35
CA ASN A 301 22.81 2.41 20.27
C ASN A 301 22.54 3.71 21.07
N PRO A 302 22.52 3.69 22.42
CA PRO A 302 22.23 4.90 23.18
C PRO A 302 23.35 5.94 23.00
N ALA A 303 22.98 7.15 22.57
CA ALA A 303 23.83 8.33 22.70
C ALA A 303 23.54 9.05 24.04
N PRO A 304 24.53 9.75 24.65
CA PRO A 304 24.45 10.20 26.04
C PRO A 304 23.57 11.45 26.22
N GLY A 305 22.51 11.27 27.03
CA GLY A 305 21.87 12.22 27.95
C GLY A 305 21.63 13.69 27.57
N SER A 306 20.35 14.09 27.54
CA SER A 306 19.87 15.27 28.30
C SER A 306 18.34 15.28 28.42
N SER A 307 17.87 15.32 29.66
CA SER A 307 16.48 15.56 30.08
C SER A 307 16.09 17.04 29.95
N THR A 308 14.83 17.33 29.61
CA THR A 308 13.96 18.25 30.40
C THR A 308 12.50 18.22 29.90
N THR A 309 11.59 18.15 30.86
CA THR A 309 10.12 18.15 30.81
C THR A 309 9.50 19.50 30.41
N PRO A 310 8.24 19.53 29.89
CA PRO A 310 7.48 20.75 29.62
C PRO A 310 6.43 21.08 30.71
N PRO A 311 5.96 22.34 30.87
CA PRO A 311 4.78 22.68 31.67
C PRO A 311 3.55 23.07 30.82
N PRO A 312 2.33 23.09 31.42
CA PRO A 312 1.06 22.88 30.73
C PRO A 312 0.21 24.15 30.44
N SER A 313 -0.90 23.88 29.75
CA SER A 313 -1.95 24.71 29.15
C SER A 313 -2.83 25.54 30.10
N SER A 314 -3.51 26.55 29.55
CA SER A 314 -4.69 27.20 30.16
C SER A 314 -5.72 27.66 29.13
N THR A 315 -6.98 27.50 29.55
CA THR A 315 -8.28 27.59 28.87
C THR A 315 -8.87 29.01 28.80
N THR A 316 -9.77 29.31 27.85
CA THR A 316 -11.20 29.72 28.05
C THR A 316 -11.91 30.24 26.76
N PRO A 317 -13.23 30.01 26.58
CA PRO A 317 -14.06 30.46 25.44
C PRO A 317 -14.96 31.68 25.77
N PRO A 318 -15.55 32.40 24.77
CA PRO A 318 -17.04 32.58 24.73
C PRO A 318 -17.58 32.96 23.29
N PRO A 319 -18.82 33.49 23.08
CA PRO A 319 -20.12 32.82 23.02
C PRO A 319 -20.97 33.17 21.74
N SER A 320 -22.15 32.57 21.64
CA SER A 320 -23.20 32.68 20.62
C SER A 320 -24.01 34.00 20.59
N SER A 321 -24.55 34.43 19.43
CA SER A 321 -26.01 34.39 19.10
C SER A 321 -26.51 35.33 17.97
N SER A 322 -27.57 34.84 17.30
CA SER A 322 -28.78 35.54 16.79
C SER A 322 -28.92 35.92 15.30
N THR A 323 -30.04 35.43 14.75
CA THR A 323 -30.65 35.60 13.41
C THR A 323 -31.63 36.78 13.36
N PRO A 324 -31.98 37.32 12.16
CA PRO A 324 -33.39 37.26 11.73
C PRO A 324 -33.62 37.09 10.19
N PRO A 325 -34.85 36.70 9.73
CA PRO A 325 -35.25 36.45 8.32
C PRO A 325 -36.28 37.51 7.79
N PRO A 326 -37.03 37.33 6.66
CA PRO A 326 -36.70 36.89 5.28
C PRO A 326 -37.29 37.84 4.18
N SER A 327 -36.85 37.78 2.91
CA SER A 327 -37.69 37.98 1.68
C SER A 327 -36.90 37.77 0.37
N THR A 328 -37.25 36.73 -0.41
CA THR A 328 -37.93 36.71 -1.74
C THR A 328 -37.07 36.73 -3.02
N THR A 329 -36.94 35.51 -3.60
CA THR A 329 -37.05 35.09 -5.02
C THR A 329 -36.17 35.68 -6.13
N THR A 330 -35.36 34.82 -6.80
CA THR A 330 -35.32 34.49 -8.27
C THR A 330 -34.17 33.49 -8.52
N PRO A 331 -34.26 32.49 -9.44
CA PRO A 331 -33.46 31.25 -9.36
C PRO A 331 -32.08 31.37 -10.01
N THR A 332 -31.04 30.89 -9.32
CA THR A 332 -29.68 30.73 -9.84
C THR A 332 -29.19 29.29 -9.65
N SER A 333 -28.55 28.76 -10.70
CA SER A 333 -28.09 27.37 -10.80
C SER A 333 -27.01 27.03 -9.79
N GLY A 334 -27.30 26.05 -8.94
CA GLY A 334 -26.42 25.52 -7.90
C GLY A 334 -27.29 25.00 -6.75
N TYR A 335 -26.85 23.96 -6.03
CA TYR A 335 -27.50 23.65 -4.75
C TYR A 335 -27.16 24.83 -3.84
N GLY A 336 -28.08 25.79 -3.75
CA GLY A 336 -28.02 26.87 -2.79
C GLY A 336 -29.30 26.83 -1.98
N GLY A 337 -29.21 26.48 -0.69
CA GLY A 337 -30.42 26.15 0.04
C GLY A 337 -30.26 25.81 1.51
N GLY A 338 -29.53 26.61 2.29
CA GLY A 338 -29.70 26.59 3.75
C GLY A 338 -28.64 27.36 4.54
N PRO A 339 -29.02 28.08 5.63
CA PRO A 339 -28.07 28.76 6.52
C PRO A 339 -27.12 27.80 7.27
N SER A 340 -27.38 26.49 7.26
CA SER A 340 -26.54 25.42 7.82
C SER A 340 -25.26 25.13 7.03
N GLN A 341 -25.11 25.67 5.81
CA GLN A 341 -23.98 25.38 4.92
C GLN A 341 -22.93 26.51 4.83
N ALA A 342 -23.10 27.58 5.61
CA ALA A 342 -22.18 28.73 5.57
C ALA A 342 -20.73 28.28 5.82
N GLY A 343 -19.84 28.55 4.85
CA GLY A 343 -18.42 28.21 4.93
C GLY A 343 -18.01 26.86 4.32
N LYS A 344 -18.95 26.00 3.91
CA LYS A 344 -18.67 24.71 3.22
C LYS A 344 -18.45 24.89 1.72
N ILE A 345 -17.71 23.97 1.09
CA ILE A 345 -17.42 23.97 -0.35
C ILE A 345 -17.62 22.59 -0.98
N TYR A 346 -17.80 22.58 -2.30
CA TYR A 346 -17.61 21.38 -3.14
C TYR A 346 -16.78 21.73 -4.37
N ALA A 347 -16.13 20.74 -4.97
CA ALA A 347 -15.20 20.98 -6.07
C ALA A 347 -15.36 19.97 -7.21
N THR A 348 -15.01 20.42 -8.42
CA THR A 348 -15.03 19.58 -9.61
C THR A 348 -13.72 19.63 -10.38
N GLY A 349 -13.30 18.47 -10.89
CA GLY A 349 -12.04 18.27 -11.59
C GLY A 349 -12.27 17.79 -13.01
N SER A 350 -11.57 18.41 -13.95
CA SER A 350 -11.59 18.00 -15.36
C SER A 350 -11.06 16.57 -15.53
N ASP A 351 -11.72 15.76 -16.35
CA ASP A 351 -11.24 14.40 -16.66
C ASP A 351 -10.14 14.38 -17.75
N THR A 352 -9.70 13.17 -18.10
CA THR A 352 -8.66 12.88 -19.08
C THR A 352 -8.98 13.52 -20.44
N GLY A 353 -7.97 14.09 -21.11
CA GLY A 353 -8.09 14.76 -22.41
C GLY A 353 -8.33 16.27 -22.32
N SER A 354 -8.51 16.81 -21.12
CA SER A 354 -8.84 18.22 -20.86
C SER A 354 -7.69 18.95 -20.17
N THR A 355 -7.67 20.28 -20.23
CA THR A 355 -6.78 21.08 -19.38
C THR A 355 -7.11 20.80 -17.91
N PRO A 356 -6.10 20.67 -17.02
CA PRO A 356 -6.28 20.17 -15.65
C PRO A 356 -6.89 21.23 -14.73
N THR A 357 -8.16 21.54 -14.98
CA THR A 357 -8.89 22.64 -14.37
C THR A 357 -9.69 22.14 -13.18
N VAL A 358 -9.60 22.89 -12.09
CA VAL A 358 -10.37 22.68 -10.87
C VAL A 358 -11.28 23.89 -10.69
N THR A 359 -12.55 23.65 -10.38
CA THR A 359 -13.51 24.71 -10.03
C THR A 359 -14.11 24.41 -8.68
N VAL A 360 -14.07 25.41 -7.80
CA VAL A 360 -14.54 25.34 -6.42
C VAL A 360 -15.79 26.20 -6.28
N TYR A 361 -16.80 25.64 -5.62
CA TYR A 361 -18.11 26.25 -5.44
C TYR A 361 -18.41 26.46 -3.97
N ASP A 362 -19.10 27.55 -3.65
CA ASP A 362 -19.71 27.77 -2.36
C ASP A 362 -20.91 26.84 -2.20
N ALA A 363 -20.94 26.04 -1.15
CA ALA A 363 -22.00 25.03 -0.99
C ALA A 363 -23.38 25.67 -0.68
N ALA A 364 -23.40 26.83 -0.01
CA ALA A 364 -24.64 27.48 0.39
C ALA A 364 -25.38 28.20 -0.75
N SER A 365 -24.65 28.66 -1.77
CA SER A 365 -25.19 29.41 -2.92
C SER A 365 -25.02 28.68 -4.26
N GLY A 366 -24.12 27.70 -4.33
CA GLY A 366 -23.66 27.04 -5.54
C GLY A 366 -22.87 27.95 -6.49
N ALA A 367 -22.52 29.17 -6.07
CA ALA A 367 -21.72 30.08 -6.86
C ALA A 367 -20.26 29.62 -6.94
N VAL A 368 -19.60 29.87 -8.08
CA VAL A 368 -18.15 29.64 -8.21
C VAL A 368 -17.41 30.58 -7.26
N LYS A 369 -16.60 30.02 -6.34
CA LYS A 369 -15.67 30.80 -5.51
C LYS A 369 -14.43 31.16 -6.31
N PHE A 370 -13.80 30.16 -6.93
CA PHE A 370 -12.61 30.32 -7.76
C PHE A 370 -12.35 29.09 -8.64
N SER A 371 -11.50 29.26 -9.65
CA SER A 371 -11.01 28.19 -10.52
C SER A 371 -9.51 28.34 -10.76
N PHE A 372 -8.80 27.22 -10.91
CA PHE A 372 -7.36 27.21 -11.16
C PHE A 372 -6.92 25.98 -11.98
N GLN A 373 -5.70 26.03 -12.52
CA GLN A 373 -5.07 24.87 -13.16
C GLN A 373 -4.19 24.14 -12.14
N ALA A 374 -4.56 22.91 -11.79
CA ALA A 374 -3.86 22.13 -10.75
C ALA A 374 -2.45 21.69 -11.17
N TYR A 375 -2.26 21.47 -12.47
CA TYR A 375 -1.01 21.01 -13.08
C TYR A 375 -0.68 21.80 -14.35
N ASN A 376 0.49 21.53 -14.96
CA ASN A 376 0.91 22.14 -16.22
C ASN A 376 -0.24 22.11 -17.26
N SER A 377 -0.46 23.23 -17.94
CA SER A 377 -1.48 23.40 -18.97
C SER A 377 -1.40 22.42 -20.14
N THR A 378 -0.27 21.72 -20.35
CA THR A 378 -0.12 20.64 -21.35
C THR A 378 -0.50 19.26 -20.83
N PHE A 379 -0.68 19.07 -19.52
CA PHE A 379 -1.10 17.80 -18.93
C PHE A 379 -2.54 17.48 -19.31
N ARG A 380 -2.81 16.20 -19.59
CA ARG A 380 -4.12 15.71 -20.08
C ARG A 380 -4.60 14.47 -19.32
N GLY A 381 -3.99 14.08 -18.20
CA GLY A 381 -4.39 12.88 -17.45
C GLY A 381 -5.64 13.04 -16.59
N GLY A 382 -6.19 14.26 -16.50
CA GLY A 382 -7.32 14.60 -15.64
C GLY A 382 -6.91 14.83 -14.18
N VAL A 383 -7.83 15.37 -13.38
CA VAL A 383 -7.61 15.77 -11.98
C VAL A 383 -8.62 15.06 -11.09
N ARG A 384 -8.12 14.28 -10.13
CA ARG A 384 -8.93 13.69 -9.05
C ARG A 384 -9.00 14.69 -7.91
N ILE A 385 -10.13 14.73 -7.21
CA ILE A 385 -10.41 15.73 -6.18
C ILE A 385 -11.00 15.07 -4.94
N ALA A 386 -10.63 15.59 -3.77
CA ALA A 386 -11.33 15.40 -2.51
C ALA A 386 -11.41 16.76 -1.78
N VAL A 387 -12.40 16.91 -0.89
CA VAL A 387 -12.60 18.13 -0.09
C VAL A 387 -12.70 17.77 1.39
N GLY A 388 -11.90 18.39 2.25
CA GLY A 388 -11.87 18.12 3.70
C GLY A 388 -10.91 19.05 4.44
N ASP A 389 -11.03 19.18 5.75
CA ASP A 389 -10.17 20.07 6.56
C ASP A 389 -8.86 19.37 6.91
N VAL A 390 -7.92 19.35 5.95
CA VAL A 390 -6.63 18.67 6.09
C VAL A 390 -5.55 19.60 6.66
N THR A 391 -5.77 20.92 6.61
CA THR A 391 -4.90 21.93 7.22
C THR A 391 -5.26 22.20 8.68
N GLY A 392 -6.41 21.71 9.15
CA GLY A 392 -6.93 21.81 10.52
C GLY A 392 -7.11 23.25 10.99
N ASP A 393 -7.52 24.13 10.07
CA ASP A 393 -7.81 25.53 10.36
C ASP A 393 -9.32 25.78 10.60
N GLY A 394 -10.13 24.71 10.53
CA GLY A 394 -11.58 24.73 10.69
C GLY A 394 -12.33 24.97 9.38
N TYR A 395 -11.63 25.11 8.26
CA TYR A 395 -12.21 25.25 6.93
C TYR A 395 -11.85 24.07 6.04
N GLN A 396 -12.75 23.74 5.11
CA GLN A 396 -12.49 22.67 4.15
C GLN A 396 -11.46 23.13 3.11
N ASP A 397 -10.52 22.24 2.78
CA ASP A 397 -9.51 22.40 1.74
C ASP A 397 -9.86 21.59 0.49
N VAL A 398 -9.16 21.88 -0.60
CA VAL A 398 -9.27 21.16 -1.88
C VAL A 398 -7.99 20.39 -2.15
N ILE A 399 -8.09 19.07 -2.11
CA ILE A 399 -6.98 18.14 -2.32
C ILE A 399 -7.09 17.61 -3.74
N VAL A 400 -6.00 17.70 -4.51
CA VAL A 400 -6.00 17.31 -5.92
C VAL A 400 -4.85 16.38 -6.23
N ALA A 401 -5.10 15.39 -7.09
CA ALA A 401 -4.09 14.45 -7.55
C ALA A 401 -4.17 14.24 -9.06
N PRO A 402 -3.04 13.96 -9.73
CA PRO A 402 -3.03 13.80 -11.16
C PRO A 402 -3.52 12.40 -11.53
N GLY A 403 -4.19 12.31 -12.67
CA GLY A 403 -4.32 11.02 -13.36
C GLY A 403 -3.05 10.57 -14.05
N ARG A 404 -3.21 9.60 -14.96
CA ARG A 404 -2.11 9.01 -15.71
C ARG A 404 -1.29 10.05 -16.48
N GLY A 405 0.03 9.89 -16.48
CA GLY A 405 0.95 10.59 -17.39
C GLY A 405 1.84 11.65 -16.76
N MET A 406 1.89 11.75 -15.43
CA MET A 406 2.88 12.56 -14.72
C MET A 406 3.20 11.99 -13.34
N THR A 407 4.14 12.61 -12.62
CA THR A 407 4.49 12.24 -11.24
C THR A 407 3.25 12.27 -10.34
N PRO A 408 3.13 11.37 -9.34
CA PRO A 408 1.95 11.22 -8.51
C PRO A 408 1.93 12.25 -7.37
N THR A 409 2.14 13.53 -7.72
CA THR A 409 2.25 14.65 -6.79
C THR A 409 0.87 15.14 -6.40
N VAL A 410 0.48 14.93 -5.15
CA VAL A 410 -0.74 15.48 -4.54
C VAL A 410 -0.49 16.94 -4.16
N LYS A 411 -1.49 17.80 -4.37
CA LYS A 411 -1.46 19.22 -3.97
C LYS A 411 -2.67 19.57 -3.12
N ILE A 412 -2.45 20.43 -2.13
CA ILE A 412 -3.47 20.91 -1.20
C ILE A 412 -3.66 22.40 -1.43
N TYR A 413 -4.89 22.81 -1.68
CA TYR A 413 -5.28 24.21 -1.82
C TYR A 413 -6.22 24.59 -0.69
N ASP A 414 -5.91 25.69 -0.02
CA ASP A 414 -6.76 26.25 1.02
C ASP A 414 -8.12 26.64 0.43
N GLY A 415 -9.22 26.14 1.01
CA GLY A 415 -10.55 26.32 0.43
C GLY A 415 -11.19 27.69 0.69
N VAL A 416 -10.56 28.54 1.50
CA VAL A 416 -10.96 29.93 1.72
C VAL A 416 -10.31 30.85 0.71
N THR A 417 -8.99 30.73 0.55
CA THR A 417 -8.12 31.63 -0.22
C THR A 417 -7.80 31.13 -1.63
N GLY A 418 -7.93 29.83 -1.88
CA GLY A 418 -7.52 29.17 -3.12
C GLY A 418 -6.00 29.09 -3.32
N GLN A 419 -5.20 29.42 -2.30
CA GLN A 419 -3.74 29.35 -2.38
C GLN A 419 -3.24 27.93 -2.16
N LEU A 420 -2.10 27.59 -2.78
CA LEU A 420 -1.44 26.30 -2.56
C LEU A 420 -0.88 26.27 -1.13
N ALA A 421 -1.44 25.39 -0.29
CA ALA A 421 -1.02 25.19 1.09
C ALA A 421 0.13 24.17 1.20
N GLY A 422 0.18 23.18 0.30
CA GLY A 422 1.22 22.16 0.33
C GLY A 422 1.18 21.19 -0.84
N SER A 423 2.20 20.34 -0.93
CA SER A 423 2.25 19.24 -1.91
C SER A 423 3.22 18.15 -1.49
N PHE A 424 2.94 16.92 -1.88
CA PHE A 424 3.81 15.76 -1.65
C PHE A 424 3.63 14.69 -2.74
N ASP A 425 4.62 13.82 -2.92
CA ASP A 425 4.51 12.68 -3.83
C ASP A 425 3.90 11.47 -3.10
N ALA A 426 2.72 11.01 -3.52
CA ALA A 426 2.03 9.90 -2.87
C ALA A 426 2.74 8.55 -3.11
N TYR A 427 3.32 8.38 -4.30
CA TYR A 427 4.04 7.19 -4.72
C TYR A 427 5.38 7.57 -5.35
N THR A 428 6.18 6.57 -5.75
CA THR A 428 7.45 6.83 -6.43
C THR A 428 7.27 7.76 -7.63
N PRO A 429 8.15 8.75 -7.86
CA PRO A 429 8.06 9.64 -9.03
C PRO A 429 8.09 8.93 -10.38
N LEU A 430 8.58 7.68 -10.43
CA LEU A 430 8.56 6.84 -11.64
C LEU A 430 7.16 6.28 -11.95
N PHE A 431 6.28 6.22 -10.96
CA PHE A 431 4.90 5.77 -11.15
C PHE A 431 4.07 6.90 -11.76
N GLN A 432 3.55 6.66 -12.96
CA GLN A 432 2.75 7.63 -13.71
C GLN A 432 1.35 7.12 -14.01
N GLY A 433 0.85 6.13 -13.25
CA GLY A 433 -0.49 5.55 -13.44
C GLY A 433 -1.63 6.47 -13.01
N GLY A 434 -1.35 7.39 -12.07
CA GLY A 434 -2.30 8.32 -11.48
C GLY A 434 -2.68 7.94 -10.05
N VAL A 435 -3.41 8.83 -9.38
CA VAL A 435 -3.76 8.69 -7.96
C VAL A 435 -5.25 8.94 -7.75
N ASN A 436 -5.91 8.02 -7.04
CA ASN A 436 -7.25 8.20 -6.49
C ASN A 436 -7.16 8.81 -5.09
N LEU A 437 -8.14 9.63 -4.70
CA LEU A 437 -8.13 10.42 -3.46
C LEU A 437 -9.39 10.22 -2.64
N ALA A 438 -9.22 10.26 -1.32
CA ALA A 438 -10.26 10.50 -0.32
C ALA A 438 -9.64 11.27 0.86
N VAL A 439 -10.46 11.84 1.72
CA VAL A 439 -10.01 12.51 2.95
C VAL A 439 -10.94 12.17 4.11
N GLY A 440 -10.39 12.10 5.32
CA GLY A 440 -11.14 11.95 6.57
C GLY A 440 -10.20 11.70 7.75
N ASP A 441 -10.63 12.03 8.97
CA ASP A 441 -9.86 11.86 10.21
C ASP A 441 -9.68 10.37 10.58
N VAL A 442 -8.60 9.75 10.11
CA VAL A 442 -8.30 8.32 10.30
C VAL A 442 -7.61 8.11 11.66
N ASN A 443 -6.73 9.01 12.06
CA ASN A 443 -6.00 8.91 13.34
C ASN A 443 -6.77 9.48 14.56
N GLY A 444 -7.96 10.05 14.35
CA GLY A 444 -8.84 10.58 15.39
C GLY A 444 -8.29 11.83 16.09
N ASP A 445 -7.48 12.64 15.39
CA ASP A 445 -6.87 13.85 15.95
C ASP A 445 -7.70 15.13 15.71
N GLY A 446 -8.82 15.01 14.99
CA GLY A 446 -9.73 16.09 14.66
C GLY A 446 -9.38 16.82 13.36
N ARG A 447 -8.41 16.34 12.58
CA ARG A 447 -8.05 16.83 11.24
C ARG A 447 -8.26 15.73 10.22
N ASP A 448 -8.66 16.10 9.00
CA ASP A 448 -8.78 15.12 7.94
C ASP A 448 -7.40 14.66 7.46
N ASP A 449 -7.22 13.35 7.33
CA ASP A 449 -6.04 12.74 6.71
C ASP A 449 -6.26 12.56 5.20
N VAL A 450 -5.17 12.58 4.42
CA VAL A 450 -5.23 12.32 2.97
C VAL A 450 -5.05 10.84 2.68
N ILE A 451 -6.05 10.20 2.09
CA ILE A 451 -6.03 8.80 1.68
C ILE A 451 -5.81 8.72 0.17
N THR A 452 -4.79 7.99 -0.25
CA THR A 452 -4.44 7.82 -1.68
C THR A 452 -4.52 6.37 -2.09
N GLY A 453 -5.00 6.13 -3.31
CA GLY A 453 -4.94 4.82 -3.99
C GLY A 453 -4.17 4.91 -5.31
N ALA A 454 -3.23 3.99 -5.56
CA ALA A 454 -2.53 3.95 -6.84
C ALA A 454 -3.50 3.52 -7.95
N ASP A 455 -3.60 4.31 -9.02
CA ASP A 455 -4.48 4.01 -10.15
C ASP A 455 -3.83 2.99 -11.11
N ALA A 456 -4.47 2.72 -12.25
CA ALA A 456 -4.05 1.70 -13.21
C ALA A 456 -2.55 1.74 -13.56
N GLY A 457 -1.91 0.57 -13.56
CA GLY A 457 -0.47 0.40 -13.71
C GLY A 457 0.29 0.40 -12.38
N GLY A 458 -0.37 0.77 -11.28
CA GLY A 458 0.08 0.53 -9.92
C GLY A 458 -0.59 -0.71 -9.35
N GLY A 459 0.04 -1.37 -8.38
CA GLY A 459 -0.66 -2.36 -7.55
C GLY A 459 -1.79 -1.70 -6.75
N PRO A 460 -2.62 -2.45 -6.02
CA PRO A 460 -3.74 -1.91 -5.25
C PRO A 460 -3.27 -1.24 -3.94
N HIS A 461 -2.26 -0.37 -4.04
CA HIS A 461 -1.55 0.23 -2.93
C HIS A 461 -2.31 1.44 -2.40
N VAL A 462 -2.76 1.34 -1.16
CA VAL A 462 -3.37 2.43 -0.40
C VAL A 462 -2.34 3.03 0.54
N LYS A 463 -2.32 4.35 0.64
CA LYS A 463 -1.57 5.09 1.66
C LYS A 463 -2.43 6.14 2.34
N VAL A 464 -2.15 6.41 3.60
CA VAL A 464 -2.82 7.45 4.39
C VAL A 464 -1.76 8.40 4.94
N PHE A 465 -1.95 9.69 4.71
CA PHE A 465 -1.01 10.75 5.06
C PHE A 465 -1.66 11.71 6.04
N ASP A 466 -1.05 11.85 7.21
CA ASP A 466 -1.38 12.90 8.17
C ASP A 466 -0.51 14.12 7.84
N LEU A 467 -1.15 15.22 7.45
CA LEU A 467 -0.44 16.46 7.11
C LEU A 467 0.03 17.23 8.35
N ALA A 468 -0.62 17.05 9.50
CA ALA A 468 -0.23 17.71 10.75
C ALA A 468 1.10 17.15 11.27
N SER A 469 1.27 15.83 11.24
CA SER A 469 2.54 15.18 11.62
C SER A 469 3.49 14.94 10.44
N SER A 470 3.04 15.18 9.20
CA SER A 470 3.74 14.82 7.96
C SER A 470 4.11 13.32 7.90
N GLN A 471 3.30 12.46 8.53
CA GLN A 471 3.51 11.02 8.60
C GLN A 471 2.65 10.26 7.60
N VAL A 472 3.14 9.08 7.21
CA VAL A 472 2.31 8.08 6.54
C VAL A 472 1.74 7.17 7.62
N LEU A 473 0.46 7.36 7.96
CA LEU A 473 -0.24 6.56 8.96
C LEU A 473 -0.37 5.10 8.53
N HIS A 474 -0.71 4.88 7.26
CA HIS A 474 -0.89 3.54 6.69
C HIS A 474 -0.29 3.43 5.30
N SER A 475 0.20 2.24 4.97
CA SER A 475 0.67 1.86 3.64
C SER A 475 0.48 0.36 3.47
N PHE A 476 -0.44 -0.06 2.59
CA PHE A 476 -0.80 -1.48 2.43
C PHE A 476 -1.43 -1.76 1.06
N PHE A 477 -1.42 -3.03 0.64
CA PHE A 477 -2.18 -3.47 -0.54
C PHE A 477 -3.60 -3.89 -0.14
N ALA A 478 -4.61 -3.26 -0.72
CA ALA A 478 -6.02 -3.56 -0.42
C ALA A 478 -6.50 -4.87 -1.05
N TYR A 479 -5.84 -5.32 -2.11
CA TYR A 479 -6.11 -6.56 -2.86
C TYR A 479 -4.79 -7.28 -3.17
N ALA A 480 -4.84 -8.40 -3.89
CA ALA A 480 -3.66 -9.14 -4.30
C ALA A 480 -2.61 -8.21 -4.96
N GLY A 481 -1.36 -8.26 -4.50
CA GLY A 481 -0.31 -7.32 -4.93
C GLY A 481 0.04 -7.40 -6.42
N ASN A 482 -0.25 -8.53 -7.07
CA ASN A 482 -0.09 -8.75 -8.50
C ASN A 482 -1.23 -8.15 -9.36
N PHE A 483 -2.24 -7.53 -8.75
CA PHE A 483 -3.31 -6.84 -9.47
C PHE A 483 -2.92 -5.40 -9.82
N PHE A 484 -2.56 -5.15 -11.09
CA PHE A 484 -2.13 -3.82 -11.54
C PHE A 484 -3.27 -2.92 -12.06
N GLY A 485 -4.53 -3.26 -11.79
CA GLY A 485 -5.66 -2.42 -12.16
C GLY A 485 -5.82 -1.19 -11.25
N GLY A 486 -5.06 -1.13 -10.15
CA GLY A 486 -5.10 -0.05 -9.17
C GLY A 486 -6.25 -0.19 -8.17
N VAL A 487 -6.32 0.77 -7.24
CA VAL A 487 -7.31 0.83 -6.16
C VAL A 487 -7.92 2.22 -6.09
N ARG A 488 -9.25 2.27 -5.90
CA ARG A 488 -9.99 3.48 -5.57
C ARG A 488 -10.33 3.46 -4.08
N VAL A 489 -10.40 4.64 -3.49
CA VAL A 489 -10.51 4.84 -2.05
C VAL A 489 -11.67 5.78 -1.75
N ALA A 490 -12.34 5.54 -0.63
CA ALA A 490 -13.33 6.39 0.01
C ALA A 490 -13.14 6.32 1.53
N ALA A 491 -13.72 7.27 2.25
CA ALA A 491 -13.46 7.51 3.66
C ALA A 491 -14.76 7.79 4.40
N GLY A 492 -14.97 7.13 5.55
CA GLY A 492 -16.11 7.40 6.44
C GLY A 492 -16.14 6.41 7.61
N ASP A 493 -16.72 6.80 8.74
CA ASP A 493 -16.84 5.95 9.94
C ASP A 493 -17.91 4.85 9.75
N VAL A 494 -17.51 3.67 9.27
CA VAL A 494 -18.41 2.56 8.94
C VAL A 494 -18.71 1.70 10.18
N ASN A 495 -17.70 1.50 11.04
CA ASN A 495 -17.80 0.70 12.26
C ASN A 495 -18.35 1.48 13.47
N GLY A 496 -18.59 2.79 13.33
CA GLY A 496 -19.16 3.69 14.33
C GLY A 496 -18.29 3.89 15.56
N ASP A 497 -16.97 3.84 15.43
CA ASP A 497 -16.02 4.02 16.53
C ASP A 497 -15.53 5.48 16.70
N GLY A 498 -16.02 6.39 15.84
CA GLY A 498 -15.67 7.79 15.83
C GLY A 498 -14.40 8.12 15.05
N ARG A 499 -13.81 7.15 14.34
CA ARG A 499 -12.68 7.34 13.42
C ARG A 499 -13.10 7.02 12.00
N THR A 500 -12.40 7.61 11.04
CA THR A 500 -12.65 7.36 9.63
C THR A 500 -12.12 5.99 9.21
N ASP A 501 -13.01 5.12 8.71
CA ASP A 501 -12.61 3.87 8.06
C ASP A 501 -12.29 4.08 6.58
N ILE A 502 -11.51 3.16 6.02
CA ILE A 502 -11.06 3.19 4.63
C ILE A 502 -11.85 2.19 3.80
N VAL A 503 -12.66 2.69 2.87
CA VAL A 503 -13.40 1.86 1.92
C VAL A 503 -12.62 1.79 0.61
N THR A 504 -12.38 0.58 0.09
CA THR A 504 -11.67 0.39 -1.17
C THR A 504 -12.51 -0.37 -2.18
N SER A 505 -12.27 -0.05 -3.46
CA SER A 505 -12.76 -0.83 -4.59
C SER A 505 -11.64 -1.02 -5.63
N PRO A 506 -11.63 -2.13 -6.38
CA PRO A 506 -10.60 -2.35 -7.36
C PRO A 506 -10.87 -1.58 -8.66
N GLY A 507 -9.80 -1.27 -9.37
CA GLY A 507 -9.82 -0.87 -10.77
C GLY A 507 -10.45 -1.92 -11.69
N ALA A 508 -10.39 -1.67 -13.00
CA ALA A 508 -10.83 -2.66 -13.98
C ALA A 508 -9.92 -3.90 -13.97
N GLY A 509 -10.47 -5.07 -14.34
CA GLY A 509 -9.70 -6.31 -14.54
C GLY A 509 -9.86 -7.38 -13.45
N THR A 510 -10.57 -7.10 -12.36
CA THR A 510 -10.85 -8.09 -11.29
C THR A 510 -12.30 -8.01 -10.81
N SER A 511 -12.69 -8.91 -9.90
CA SER A 511 -14.04 -8.93 -9.31
C SER A 511 -14.39 -7.60 -8.62
N PRO A 512 -15.68 -7.21 -8.55
CA PRO A 512 -16.12 -5.98 -7.91
C PRO A 512 -16.13 -6.06 -6.37
N LEU A 513 -15.08 -6.62 -5.78
CA LEU A 513 -14.97 -6.84 -4.34
C LEU A 513 -14.69 -5.51 -3.62
N ILE A 514 -15.66 -5.05 -2.84
CA ILE A 514 -15.46 -3.94 -1.91
C ILE A 514 -14.82 -4.50 -0.63
N ARG A 515 -13.83 -3.78 -0.10
CA ARG A 515 -13.27 -4.04 1.23
C ARG A 515 -13.34 -2.77 2.06
N VAL A 516 -13.67 -2.93 3.33
CA VAL A 516 -13.62 -1.85 4.31
C VAL A 516 -12.59 -2.22 5.35
N PHE A 517 -11.65 -1.32 5.58
CA PHE A 517 -10.58 -1.44 6.55
C PHE A 517 -10.83 -0.48 7.69
N ASP A 518 -10.69 -1.00 8.91
CA ASP A 518 -10.68 -0.20 10.12
C ASP A 518 -9.60 0.87 10.04
N GLY A 519 -9.98 2.13 10.29
CA GLY A 519 -9.07 3.27 10.19
C GLY A 519 -7.86 3.17 11.12
N MET A 520 -8.00 2.56 12.30
CA MET A 520 -6.93 2.52 13.29
C MET A 520 -5.94 1.36 13.05
N ASN A 521 -6.47 0.17 12.78
CA ASN A 521 -5.67 -1.06 12.79
C ASN A 521 -5.60 -1.78 11.42
N ARG A 522 -6.32 -1.28 10.41
CA ARG A 522 -6.41 -1.83 9.04
C ARG A 522 -6.96 -3.25 8.96
N GLN A 523 -7.65 -3.74 10.00
CA GLN A 523 -8.35 -5.01 9.91
C GLN A 523 -9.51 -4.85 8.93
N VAL A 524 -9.74 -5.90 8.11
CA VAL A 524 -10.88 -5.91 7.21
C VAL A 524 -12.14 -6.08 8.06
N ILE A 525 -12.95 -5.03 8.15
CA ILE A 525 -14.22 -5.06 8.88
C ILE A 525 -15.36 -5.55 7.99
N ARG A 526 -15.31 -5.30 6.68
CA ARG A 526 -16.33 -5.76 5.71
C ARG A 526 -15.68 -6.14 4.38
N ALA A 527 -16.26 -7.14 3.73
CA ALA A 527 -15.93 -7.50 2.35
C ALA A 527 -17.15 -8.09 1.64
N PHE A 528 -17.50 -7.57 0.46
CA PHE A 528 -18.64 -8.04 -0.32
C PHE A 528 -18.52 -7.64 -1.80
N GLU A 529 -19.19 -8.35 -2.70
CA GLU A 529 -19.23 -7.98 -4.11
C GLU A 529 -20.37 -7.00 -4.40
N ALA A 530 -20.02 -5.78 -4.85
CA ALA A 530 -21.01 -4.74 -5.13
C ALA A 530 -21.71 -4.90 -6.48
N TYR A 531 -21.24 -5.77 -7.37
CA TYR A 531 -21.85 -6.08 -8.67
C TYR A 531 -21.70 -7.58 -8.93
N SER A 532 -22.20 -8.08 -10.07
CA SER A 532 -22.07 -9.51 -10.39
C SER A 532 -20.61 -9.96 -10.38
N SER A 533 -20.35 -11.17 -9.90
CA SER A 533 -19.00 -11.75 -9.80
C SER A 533 -18.23 -11.83 -11.12
N GLY A 534 -18.93 -11.76 -12.26
CA GLY A 534 -18.36 -11.70 -13.61
C GLY A 534 -18.04 -10.29 -14.11
N TRP A 535 -18.45 -9.23 -13.41
CA TRP A 535 -18.15 -7.84 -13.78
C TRP A 535 -16.65 -7.55 -13.64
N ARG A 536 -16.07 -6.89 -14.65
CA ARG A 536 -14.63 -6.55 -14.68
C ARG A 536 -14.34 -5.09 -15.05
N GLY A 537 -15.35 -4.24 -15.21
CA GLY A 537 -15.17 -2.82 -15.57
C GLY A 537 -14.70 -1.93 -14.43
N GLY A 538 -14.48 -2.50 -13.24
CA GLY A 538 -14.12 -1.77 -12.02
C GLY A 538 -15.31 -1.07 -11.38
N VAL A 539 -15.08 -0.54 -10.18
CA VAL A 539 -16.11 0.11 -9.35
C VAL A 539 -15.56 1.40 -8.79
N PHE A 540 -16.31 2.50 -8.90
CA PHE A 540 -16.09 3.73 -8.13
C PHE A 540 -16.83 3.62 -6.79
N VAL A 541 -16.25 4.17 -5.73
CA VAL A 541 -16.78 4.02 -4.37
C VAL A 541 -16.75 5.36 -3.64
N ALA A 542 -17.75 5.58 -2.80
CA ALA A 542 -17.87 6.68 -1.86
C ALA A 542 -18.45 6.15 -0.53
N ALA A 543 -18.27 6.90 0.55
CA ALA A 543 -18.82 6.56 1.86
C ALA A 543 -19.46 7.79 2.50
N GLY A 544 -20.59 7.60 3.19
CA GLY A 544 -21.34 8.64 3.89
C GLY A 544 -22.66 8.11 4.43
N ASP A 545 -23.16 8.66 5.53
CA ASP A 545 -24.40 8.17 6.19
C ASP A 545 -25.65 8.54 5.38
N VAL A 546 -26.02 7.73 4.38
CA VAL A 546 -27.16 8.04 3.52
C VAL A 546 -28.49 7.71 4.18
N ASN A 547 -28.49 6.84 5.18
CA ASN A 547 -29.70 6.30 5.78
C ASN A 547 -30.06 7.02 7.11
N GLY A 548 -29.12 7.74 7.71
CA GLY A 548 -29.24 8.52 8.94
C GLY A 548 -29.08 7.70 10.22
N ASP A 549 -28.31 6.61 10.19
CA ASP A 549 -28.06 5.75 11.36
C ASP A 549 -26.81 6.17 12.16
N GLY A 550 -26.16 7.25 11.75
CA GLY A 550 -24.95 7.79 12.36
C GLY A 550 -23.68 7.07 11.94
N ARG A 551 -23.73 6.18 10.94
CA ARG A 551 -22.58 5.44 10.41
C ARG A 551 -22.51 5.64 8.90
N ALA A 552 -21.30 5.61 8.35
CA ALA A 552 -21.10 5.74 6.92
C ALA A 552 -21.64 4.50 6.18
N ASP A 553 -22.50 4.75 5.20
CA ASP A 553 -22.94 3.77 4.21
C ASP A 553 -22.01 3.77 2.99
N ILE A 554 -22.10 2.72 2.18
CA ILE A 554 -21.22 2.51 1.03
C ILE A 554 -22.00 2.73 -0.26
N VAL A 555 -21.55 3.70 -1.06
CA VAL A 555 -22.13 4.03 -2.36
C VAL A 555 -21.17 3.56 -3.45
N THR A 556 -21.68 2.80 -4.42
CA THR A 556 -20.87 2.31 -5.54
C THR A 556 -21.42 2.76 -6.88
N GLY A 557 -20.52 3.06 -7.82
CA GLY A 557 -20.81 3.40 -9.20
C GLY A 557 -20.10 2.47 -10.17
N ALA A 558 -20.81 1.97 -11.18
CA ALA A 558 -20.21 1.09 -12.17
C ALA A 558 -19.21 1.85 -13.07
N GLY A 559 -18.05 1.25 -13.31
CA GLY A 559 -17.04 1.78 -14.22
C GLY A 559 -17.47 1.77 -15.69
N ALA A 560 -16.57 2.24 -16.58
CA ALA A 560 -16.80 2.30 -18.02
C ALA A 560 -17.13 0.91 -18.61
N GLY A 561 -18.04 0.88 -19.59
CA GLY A 561 -18.62 -0.35 -20.13
C GLY A 561 -19.82 -0.86 -19.34
N GLY A 562 -20.12 -0.24 -18.20
CA GLY A 562 -21.30 -0.48 -17.37
C GLY A 562 -22.32 0.62 -17.58
N GLY A 563 -23.60 0.31 -17.33
CA GLY A 563 -24.64 1.35 -17.25
C GLY A 563 -24.33 2.34 -16.13
N PRO A 564 -25.03 3.48 -16.03
CA PRO A 564 -24.79 4.48 -14.98
C PRO A 564 -25.43 4.04 -13.67
N HIS A 565 -25.15 2.80 -13.24
CA HIS A 565 -25.83 2.11 -12.16
C HIS A 565 -25.12 2.39 -10.84
N ILE A 566 -25.87 2.96 -9.91
CA ILE A 566 -25.47 3.22 -8.54
C ILE A 566 -26.13 2.20 -7.64
N ARG A 567 -25.38 1.65 -6.71
CA ARG A 567 -25.89 0.78 -5.64
C ARG A 567 -25.43 1.32 -4.30
N VAL A 568 -26.33 1.31 -3.34
CA VAL A 568 -26.07 1.85 -2.00
C VAL A 568 -26.28 0.73 -0.99
N PHE A 569 -25.27 0.50 -0.16
CA PHE A 569 -25.22 -0.59 0.81
C PHE A 569 -25.09 -0.03 2.20
N ASN A 570 -25.80 -0.63 3.16
CA ASN A 570 -25.62 -0.27 4.56
C ASN A 570 -24.21 -0.65 5.00
N GLY A 571 -23.48 0.30 5.59
CA GLY A 571 -22.08 0.08 5.97
C GLY A 571 -21.89 -1.01 7.02
N THR A 572 -22.88 -1.19 7.90
CA THR A 572 -22.83 -2.18 8.98
C THR A 572 -23.23 -3.57 8.50
N THR A 573 -24.31 -3.72 7.73
CA THR A 573 -24.87 -5.03 7.37
C THR A 573 -24.45 -5.52 5.98
N THR A 574 -23.88 -4.65 5.14
CA THR A 574 -23.59 -4.89 3.71
C THR A 574 -24.81 -5.18 2.84
N THR A 575 -26.02 -5.04 3.39
CA THR A 575 -27.26 -5.21 2.61
C THR A 575 -27.50 -3.99 1.74
N GLU A 576 -27.92 -4.20 0.49
CA GLU A 576 -28.32 -3.11 -0.39
C GLU A 576 -29.56 -2.40 0.18
N ILE A 577 -29.45 -1.08 0.34
CA ILE A 577 -30.54 -0.20 0.76
C ILE A 577 -31.41 0.12 -0.46
N TYR A 578 -30.78 0.58 -1.54
CA TYR A 578 -31.41 0.88 -2.83
C TYR A 578 -30.37 0.95 -3.96
N GLY A 579 -30.86 0.93 -5.22
CA GLY A 579 -30.06 1.16 -6.42
C GLY A 579 -30.83 1.96 -7.46
N PHE A 580 -30.13 2.73 -8.29
CA PHE A 580 -30.73 3.64 -9.28
C PHE A 580 -29.77 3.96 -10.43
N TYR A 581 -30.29 4.64 -11.46
CA TYR A 581 -29.48 5.15 -12.57
C TYR A 581 -29.16 6.62 -12.37
N GLY A 582 -27.87 6.96 -12.32
CA GLY A 582 -27.40 8.33 -12.08
C GLY A 582 -27.38 9.22 -13.32
N SER A 583 -27.65 8.66 -14.49
CA SER A 583 -27.84 9.36 -15.76
C SER A 583 -28.82 8.56 -16.63
N VAL A 584 -28.96 8.93 -17.91
CA VAL A 584 -29.82 8.18 -18.85
C VAL A 584 -29.37 6.73 -18.92
N SER A 585 -30.31 5.79 -18.83
CA SER A 585 -30.02 4.35 -18.69
C SER A 585 -29.24 3.74 -19.86
N SER A 586 -29.25 4.36 -21.04
CA SER A 586 -28.47 3.95 -22.22
C SER A 586 -26.99 4.36 -22.17
N PHE A 587 -26.59 5.16 -21.19
CA PHE A 587 -25.21 5.65 -21.08
C PHE A 587 -24.27 4.57 -20.53
N VAL A 588 -23.19 4.28 -21.25
CA VAL A 588 -22.24 3.21 -20.88
C VAL A 588 -20.84 3.72 -20.50
N GLY A 589 -20.70 5.04 -20.32
CA GLY A 589 -19.43 5.67 -19.93
C GLY A 589 -19.05 5.46 -18.46
N GLY A 590 -19.91 4.78 -17.68
CA GLY A 590 -19.75 4.61 -16.24
C GLY A 590 -20.05 5.87 -15.43
N VAL A 591 -20.07 5.75 -14.12
CA VAL A 591 -20.36 6.84 -13.18
C VAL A 591 -19.40 6.83 -12.01
N LYS A 592 -18.99 8.04 -11.59
CA LYS A 592 -18.21 8.29 -10.38
C LYS A 592 -19.13 8.84 -9.31
N VAL A 593 -18.87 8.49 -8.06
CA VAL A 593 -19.75 8.78 -6.94
C VAL A 593 -19.00 9.53 -5.84
N ALA A 594 -19.71 10.42 -5.15
CA ALA A 594 -19.33 11.00 -3.88
C ALA A 594 -20.56 11.00 -2.96
N ALA A 595 -20.36 10.96 -1.64
CA ALA A 595 -21.44 10.98 -0.66
C ALA A 595 -21.10 11.97 0.46
N ARG A 596 -21.97 12.94 0.71
CA ARG A 596 -21.78 13.94 1.76
C ARG A 596 -23.11 14.58 2.13
N ASP A 597 -23.29 14.91 3.41
CA ASP A 597 -24.44 15.71 3.87
C ASP A 597 -24.27 17.14 3.35
N LEU A 598 -24.95 17.42 2.23
CA LEU A 598 -24.90 18.71 1.60
C LEU A 598 -25.80 19.66 2.37
N ASP A 599 -27.03 19.27 2.70
CA ASP A 599 -28.02 20.19 3.26
C ASP A 599 -28.01 20.38 4.79
N GLY A 600 -27.18 19.61 5.48
CA GLY A 600 -26.96 19.70 6.92
C GLY A 600 -28.08 19.04 7.73
N ASP A 601 -28.86 18.15 7.13
CA ASP A 601 -29.93 17.42 7.82
C ASP A 601 -29.44 16.14 8.55
N GLY A 602 -28.14 15.87 8.47
CA GLY A 602 -27.51 14.70 9.07
C GLY A 602 -27.53 13.46 8.19
N LYS A 603 -28.03 13.55 6.95
CA LYS A 603 -27.95 12.47 5.96
C LYS A 603 -27.14 12.88 4.74
N ALA A 604 -26.36 11.96 4.23
CA ALA A 604 -25.54 12.16 3.06
C ALA A 604 -26.36 12.07 1.76
N GLU A 605 -26.18 13.07 0.89
CA GLU A 605 -26.62 13.03 -0.50
C GLU A 605 -25.62 12.25 -1.33
N VAL A 606 -26.10 11.60 -2.38
CA VAL A 606 -25.26 10.94 -3.38
C VAL A 606 -25.06 11.86 -4.58
N LEU A 607 -23.82 12.27 -4.82
CA LEU A 607 -23.42 13.00 -6.01
C LEU A 607 -22.90 12.01 -7.06
N VAL A 608 -23.34 12.20 -8.29
CA VAL A 608 -22.98 11.35 -9.42
C VAL A 608 -22.39 12.19 -10.55
N GLY A 609 -21.11 11.97 -10.83
CA GLY A 609 -20.41 12.49 -12.00
C GLY A 609 -20.44 11.48 -13.13
N THR A 610 -20.87 11.90 -14.31
CA THR A 610 -20.80 11.04 -15.51
C THR A 610 -19.35 10.88 -16.01
N GLY A 611 -19.04 9.67 -16.51
CA GLY A 611 -17.79 9.40 -17.22
C GLY A 611 -17.77 9.98 -18.64
N SER A 612 -16.84 9.51 -19.45
CA SER A 612 -16.67 9.99 -20.83
C SER A 612 -17.94 9.87 -21.67
N GLY A 613 -18.25 10.93 -22.42
CA GLY A 613 -19.44 11.09 -23.25
C GLY A 613 -20.45 12.10 -22.68
N ARG A 614 -20.37 12.45 -21.39
CA ARG A 614 -21.27 13.42 -20.71
C ARG A 614 -20.53 14.27 -19.68
N ARG A 615 -21.22 15.29 -19.15
CA ARG A 615 -20.74 16.19 -18.07
C ARG A 615 -21.80 16.44 -17.00
N ASP A 616 -22.75 15.54 -16.91
CA ASP A 616 -23.81 15.65 -15.91
C ASP A 616 -23.17 15.42 -14.53
N CYS A 617 -23.41 16.36 -13.63
CA CYS A 617 -23.23 16.20 -12.19
C CYS A 617 -24.62 16.25 -11.55
N ASN A 618 -25.09 15.11 -11.06
CA ASN A 618 -26.44 14.93 -10.55
C ASN A 618 -26.40 14.59 -9.05
N VAL A 619 -27.33 15.14 -8.28
CA VAL A 619 -27.45 14.93 -6.83
C VAL A 619 -28.72 14.15 -6.55
N PHE A 620 -28.63 13.15 -5.67
CA PHE A 620 -29.71 12.24 -5.32
C PHE A 620 -29.85 12.11 -3.80
N ARG A 621 -31.08 11.89 -3.35
CA ARG A 621 -31.43 11.47 -1.98
C ARG A 621 -32.40 10.31 -2.06
N ASP A 622 -32.12 9.23 -1.33
CA ASP A 622 -32.92 8.00 -1.34
C ASP A 622 -33.22 7.46 -2.76
N GLY A 623 -32.22 7.56 -3.65
CA GLY A 623 -32.32 7.15 -5.06
C GLY A 623 -33.18 8.06 -5.94
N ARG A 624 -33.64 9.20 -5.44
CA ARG A 624 -34.42 10.20 -6.17
C ARG A 624 -33.56 11.38 -6.57
N PHE A 625 -33.67 11.79 -7.83
CA PHE A 625 -32.99 12.98 -8.33
C PHE A 625 -33.49 14.23 -7.61
N LEU A 626 -32.56 15.02 -7.07
CA LEU A 626 -32.84 16.31 -6.44
C LEU A 626 -32.56 17.45 -7.41
N THR A 627 -31.32 17.51 -7.91
CA THR A 627 -30.85 18.58 -8.79
C THR A 627 -29.65 18.10 -9.60
N GLY A 628 -29.25 18.89 -10.59
CA GLY A 628 -28.04 18.62 -11.36
C GLY A 628 -27.57 19.84 -12.14
N PHE A 629 -26.30 19.83 -12.53
CA PHE A 629 -25.69 20.87 -13.35
C PHE A 629 -24.68 20.27 -14.32
N LEU A 630 -24.36 21.04 -15.37
CA LEU A 630 -23.29 20.71 -16.30
C LEU A 630 -22.00 21.37 -15.82
N ALA A 631 -21.00 20.57 -15.47
CA ALA A 631 -19.74 21.08 -14.97
C ALA A 631 -18.69 21.21 -16.08
N GLY A 632 -17.85 22.25 -16.03
CA GLY A 632 -16.72 22.44 -16.96
C GLY A 632 -17.08 23.01 -18.34
N ASP A 633 -16.10 23.01 -19.25
CA ASP A 633 -16.18 23.63 -20.58
C ASP A 633 -17.23 22.95 -21.50
N PRO A 634 -18.20 23.70 -22.08
CA PRO A 634 -19.15 23.25 -23.10
C PRO A 634 -18.58 22.49 -24.30
N ALA A 635 -17.28 22.56 -24.59
CA ALA A 635 -16.63 21.79 -25.65
C ALA A 635 -16.11 20.41 -25.21
N ASN A 636 -16.11 20.10 -23.92
CA ASN A 636 -15.30 19.00 -23.36
C ASN A 636 -16.13 17.86 -22.75
N LEU A 637 -16.48 16.82 -23.50
CA LEU A 637 -17.36 15.73 -23.04
C LEU A 637 -16.63 14.57 -22.34
N ASN A 638 -15.44 14.79 -21.78
CA ASN A 638 -14.59 13.70 -21.30
C ASN A 638 -14.96 13.12 -19.92
N GLY A 639 -16.01 13.63 -19.27
CA GLY A 639 -16.43 13.26 -17.92
C GLY A 639 -15.95 14.24 -16.85
N LEU A 640 -16.29 13.95 -15.59
CA LEU A 640 -15.99 14.80 -14.43
C LEU A 640 -15.56 13.98 -13.22
N TRP A 641 -14.70 14.52 -12.35
CA TRP A 641 -14.53 14.04 -10.97
C TRP A 641 -15.23 15.00 -10.00
N VAL A 642 -15.92 14.44 -9.01
CA VAL A 642 -16.67 15.15 -7.96
C VAL A 642 -16.11 14.77 -6.61
N GLY A 643 -15.97 15.74 -5.71
CA GLY A 643 -15.45 15.57 -4.35
C GLY A 643 -15.92 16.66 -3.40
#